data_AF-A0A6N7Q804-F1
#
_entry.id   AF-A0A6N7Q804-F1
#
_cell.length_a   1.000
_cell.length_b   1.000
_cell.length_c   1.000
_cell.angle_alpha   90.00
_cell.angle_beta   90.00
_cell.angle_gamma   90.00
#
_symmetry.space_group_name_H-M   'P 1'
#
loop_
_entity.id
_entity.type
_entity.pdbx_description
1 polymer ?
#
loop_
_entity_poly.entity_id
_entity_poly.type
_entity_poly.pdbx_seq_one_letter_code
_entity_poly.pdbx_strand_id
1 'polypeptide(L)'
;MTSHSANHAAPPASDRRSRLRVWHDLPIARKLSLIGVLALIGLAIPLLLYTRTLSDGVEVSRAELRSYAPLREMLRLLAALQEEQVDGAADAAQARDTADRALRELQRTVPALPGFERSTAALAQLQQTLQTRRNDFAAVADQADDALDALRDDSQLVYTPYVESYHLVVSSLIYAPVTSQTLTRLDAMRDPSQAGADTPVLRAQIAELARDQGRLRHELKKALGLLEQPDPALSQSVAAEAAVADRALPQLAQALDGGSADADQRWNAALHGWDEALHGLSATALQALQRQSQRHLDASLQAMWTAVAGLGVLTLLIAAICAHTLITLTRNVRRAAGVAADIAEGRLDARIVVPSRDESGRLLADMQRMQQQLREVLAAQTEMARRHDGGQTSYRMDESSFPGDYGRMVRDSNALAAAHIAVTERLAQIMGRYAIGDLSEDMDRLPGEKARLSETMDTVKHNLTAMNTEIKHLAGAAAAGDFSVRGDTARFQYDFRLMVDSLNQLMATADGNLHALSSLLRSIAAGDLTARMQGDFQGVFATMCDDANATTEQLAAIVARIQTAAVSINAAASEIATGNDDLSRRTEQQAASLEETAASMEELTSTVKQNAERARQANQLAAGAASVASQGGAVVGQVVQTMSGIEASSKKIGDIISVIDGIAFQTNILALNAAVEAARAGEQGRGFAVVATEVRTLAQRSANAAKEIKTLIDESVGRVAEGSALVERAGTTMQEIVTSVQHVTDIMGEIAVASQEQSSGIEQVNRTVTQMDESTQQNAALVEEATAAARSMEEQASHLRQAVAVFKVQAAASSVRAPAVPAARTPTHAAA
;
A
#
# COMPACT_ATOMS: atom_id res chain seq x y z
N MET A 1 -10.39 99.36 -34.46
CA MET A 1 -10.64 98.58 -35.68
C MET A 1 -10.26 97.14 -35.35
N THR A 2 -11.16 96.30 -34.81
CA THR A 2 -12.11 95.41 -35.53
C THR A 2 -11.36 94.57 -36.58
N SER A 3 -11.34 93.24 -36.57
CA SER A 3 -12.42 92.26 -36.39
C SER A 3 -11.78 90.85 -36.29
N HIS A 4 -12.14 90.02 -35.32
CA HIS A 4 -13.04 88.87 -35.48
C HIS A 4 -12.61 87.82 -36.51
N SER A 5 -12.24 86.64 -36.03
CA SER A 5 -12.86 85.38 -36.48
C SER A 5 -12.62 84.29 -35.43
N ALA A 6 -13.72 83.82 -34.86
CA ALA A 6 -13.78 82.63 -34.02
C ALA A 6 -14.05 81.42 -34.91
N ASN A 7 -13.44 80.27 -34.61
CA ASN A 7 -13.99 78.98 -35.03
C ASN A 7 -13.73 77.91 -33.97
N HIS A 8 -14.79 77.20 -33.60
CA HIS A 8 -14.85 76.16 -32.57
C HIS A 8 -14.23 74.84 -33.04
N ALA A 9 -13.49 74.13 -32.16
CA ALA A 9 -13.44 72.66 -32.15
C ALA A 9 -12.87 72.08 -30.82
N ALA A 10 -13.71 71.28 -30.14
CA ALA A 10 -13.45 70.14 -29.23
C ALA A 10 -12.66 70.31 -27.89
N PRO A 11 -13.07 69.63 -26.80
CA PRO A 11 -12.37 69.65 -25.51
C PRO A 11 -11.16 68.67 -25.51
N PRO A 12 -10.07 68.95 -24.76
CA PRO A 12 -8.92 68.04 -24.70
C PRO A 12 -9.12 66.95 -23.63
N ALA A 13 -8.89 65.69 -24.01
CA ALA A 13 -8.65 64.60 -23.09
C ALA A 13 -7.24 64.72 -22.49
N SER A 14 -7.11 65.44 -21.38
CA SER A 14 -5.86 65.55 -20.62
C SER A 14 -5.99 64.84 -19.26
N ASP A 15 -5.63 63.55 -19.16
CA ASP A 15 -5.01 63.04 -17.92
C ASP A 15 -4.28 61.67 -18.01
N ARG A 16 -3.40 61.45 -19.00
CA ARG A 16 -2.45 60.31 -18.96
C ARG A 16 -0.97 60.66 -19.21
N ARG A 17 -0.64 61.92 -19.53
CA ARG A 17 0.73 62.34 -19.87
C ARG A 17 1.52 63.01 -18.73
N SER A 18 0.94 63.18 -17.54
CA SER A 18 1.60 63.88 -16.42
C SER A 18 2.61 63.01 -15.64
N ARG A 19 2.57 61.68 -15.73
CA ARG A 19 3.44 60.78 -14.94
C ARG A 19 4.79 60.44 -15.58
N LEU A 20 5.03 60.77 -16.86
CA LEU A 20 6.27 60.41 -17.58
C LEU A 20 7.35 61.51 -17.63
N ARG A 21 7.05 62.77 -17.31
CA ARG A 21 8.07 63.86 -17.30
C ARG A 21 9.01 63.83 -16.10
N VAL A 22 8.57 63.27 -14.98
CA VAL A 22 9.36 63.23 -13.73
C VAL A 22 10.65 62.40 -13.89
N TRP A 23 10.72 61.51 -14.87
CA TRP A 23 11.88 60.65 -15.07
C TRP A 23 13.05 61.34 -15.80
N HIS A 24 12.80 62.35 -16.65
CA HIS A 24 13.84 62.92 -17.54
C HIS A 24 14.70 64.03 -16.89
N ASP A 25 14.16 64.78 -15.93
CA ASP A 25 14.87 65.91 -15.28
C ASP A 25 15.74 65.52 -14.07
N LEU A 26 15.84 64.22 -13.78
CA LEU A 26 16.68 63.73 -12.70
C LEU A 26 18.16 63.72 -13.12
N PRO A 27 19.08 64.23 -12.26
CA PRO A 27 20.51 64.10 -12.49
C PRO A 27 20.87 62.62 -12.68
N ILE A 28 21.84 62.34 -13.55
CA ILE A 28 22.23 60.98 -13.98
C ILE A 28 22.40 60.02 -12.79
N ALA A 29 22.94 60.51 -11.67
CA ALA A 29 23.07 59.75 -10.42
C ALA A 29 21.74 59.19 -9.86
N ARG A 30 20.63 59.93 -9.92
CA ARG A 30 19.32 59.50 -9.39
C ARG A 30 18.62 58.49 -10.31
N LYS A 31 18.78 58.59 -11.63
CA LYS A 31 18.17 57.64 -12.59
C LYS A 31 18.70 56.21 -12.42
N LEU A 32 19.99 56.08 -12.18
CA LEU A 32 20.64 54.78 -12.00
C LEU A 32 20.24 54.09 -10.68
N SER A 33 19.92 54.85 -9.62
CA SER A 33 19.48 54.29 -8.33
C SER A 33 18.11 53.60 -8.36
N LEU A 34 17.18 54.05 -9.21
CA LEU A 34 15.81 53.53 -9.28
C LEU A 34 15.72 52.16 -9.98
N ILE A 35 16.58 51.93 -10.97
CA ILE A 35 16.68 50.66 -11.73
C ILE A 35 17.23 49.54 -10.84
N GLY A 36 18.17 49.86 -9.94
CA GLY A 36 18.70 48.90 -8.97
C GLY A 36 17.67 48.37 -7.97
N VAL A 37 16.68 49.19 -7.59
CA VAL A 37 15.62 48.79 -6.63
C VAL A 37 14.61 47.82 -7.26
N LEU A 38 14.27 48.00 -8.54
CA LEU A 38 13.33 47.12 -9.26
C LEU A 38 13.91 45.72 -9.53
N ALA A 39 15.21 45.63 -9.79
CA ALA A 39 15.90 44.34 -9.98
C ALA A 39 15.92 43.49 -8.70
N LEU A 40 15.97 44.13 -7.52
CA LEU A 40 15.96 43.47 -6.21
C LEU A 40 14.60 42.81 -5.86
N ILE A 41 13.49 43.38 -6.32
CA ILE A 41 12.14 42.86 -6.04
C ILE A 41 11.84 41.58 -6.84
N GLY A 42 12.34 41.47 -8.07
CA GLY A 42 12.15 40.29 -8.93
C GLY A 42 12.83 39.01 -8.42
N LEU A 43 13.82 39.13 -7.53
CA LEU A 43 14.55 38.00 -6.93
C LEU A 43 13.87 37.45 -5.66
N ALA A 44 12.99 38.23 -5.02
CA ALA A 44 12.43 37.92 -3.70
C ALA A 44 11.29 36.87 -3.72
N ILE A 45 10.54 36.77 -4.83
CA ILE A 45 9.36 35.90 -4.92
C ILE A 45 9.73 34.40 -5.02
N PRO A 46 10.68 33.97 -5.88
CA PRO A 46 11.12 32.57 -5.91
C PRO A 46 11.78 32.12 -4.60
N LEU A 47 12.49 33.04 -3.93
CA LEU A 47 13.12 32.80 -2.63
C LEU A 47 12.08 32.49 -1.54
N LEU A 48 10.98 33.24 -1.50
CA LEU A 48 9.88 33.02 -0.54
C LEU A 48 9.15 31.68 -0.76
N LEU A 49 8.98 31.24 -2.00
CA LEU A 49 8.31 29.97 -2.29
C LEU A 49 9.19 28.76 -1.96
N TYR A 50 10.47 28.82 -2.32
CA TYR A 50 11.42 27.72 -2.06
C TYR A 50 11.75 27.56 -0.56
N THR A 51 11.82 28.67 0.18
CA THR A 51 12.01 28.63 1.64
C THR A 51 10.79 28.05 2.38
N ARG A 52 9.58 28.25 1.86
CA ARG A 52 8.35 27.67 2.43
C ARG A 52 8.28 26.14 2.26
N THR A 53 8.64 25.61 1.10
CA THR A 53 8.66 24.15 0.90
C THR A 53 9.72 23.46 1.77
N LEU A 54 10.84 24.14 2.03
CA LEU A 54 11.89 23.64 2.92
C LEU A 54 11.50 23.74 4.41
N SER A 55 10.69 24.73 4.81
CA SER A 55 10.20 24.83 6.19
C SER A 55 9.23 23.72 6.55
N ASP A 56 8.37 23.30 5.61
CA ASP A 56 7.39 22.24 5.85
C ASP A 56 8.08 20.89 6.14
N GLY A 57 9.15 20.56 5.42
CA GLY A 57 9.96 19.36 5.70
C GLY A 57 10.66 19.39 7.06
N VAL A 58 11.11 20.58 7.51
CA VAL A 58 11.71 20.77 8.84
C VAL A 58 10.69 20.60 9.96
N GLU A 59 9.43 21.03 9.75
CA GLU A 59 8.36 20.85 10.74
C GLU A 59 7.98 19.38 10.91
N VAL A 60 7.86 18.62 9.82
CA VAL A 60 7.55 17.18 9.84
C VAL A 60 8.64 16.39 10.58
N SER A 61 9.91 16.52 10.19
CA SER A 61 10.99 15.78 10.87
C SER A 61 11.14 16.18 12.35
N ARG A 62 10.86 17.44 12.72
CA ARG A 62 10.83 17.85 14.14
C ARG A 62 9.68 17.23 14.91
N ALA A 63 8.52 17.05 14.29
CA ALA A 63 7.38 16.38 14.92
C ALA A 63 7.71 14.89 15.15
N GLU A 64 8.19 14.17 14.14
CA GLU A 64 8.64 12.78 14.26
C GLU A 64 9.68 12.59 15.38
N LEU A 65 10.68 13.47 15.45
CA LEU A 65 11.76 13.40 16.43
C LEU A 65 11.29 13.53 17.88
N ARG A 66 10.23 14.30 18.13
CA ARG A 66 9.65 14.46 19.47
C ARG A 66 8.86 13.22 19.91
N SER A 67 8.35 12.45 18.95
CA SER A 67 7.51 11.28 19.20
C SER A 67 8.29 10.01 19.57
N TYR A 68 9.56 9.89 19.16
CA TYR A 68 10.34 8.66 19.41
C TYR A 68 10.66 8.41 20.90
N ALA A 69 10.88 9.45 21.70
CA ALA A 69 11.18 9.29 23.11
C ALA A 69 9.98 8.71 23.92
N PRO A 70 8.75 9.26 23.78
CA PRO A 70 7.55 8.63 24.33
C PRO A 70 7.33 7.21 23.83
N LEU A 71 7.45 6.96 22.52
CA LEU A 71 7.24 5.60 21.99
C LEU A 71 8.24 4.59 22.54
N ARG A 72 9.49 5.01 22.77
CA ARG A 72 10.50 4.13 23.39
C ARG A 72 10.15 3.79 24.84
N GLU A 73 9.71 4.79 25.61
CA GLU A 73 9.26 4.54 26.99
C GLU A 73 7.98 3.71 27.03
N MET A 74 7.10 3.83 26.02
CA MET A 74 5.90 3.00 25.91
C MET A 74 6.23 1.54 25.61
N LEU A 75 7.13 1.27 24.66
CA LEU A 75 7.60 -0.08 24.39
C LEU A 75 8.32 -0.68 25.61
N ARG A 76 9.04 0.15 26.39
CA ARG A 76 9.65 -0.27 27.65
C ARG A 76 8.61 -0.59 28.73
N LEU A 77 7.53 0.20 28.80
CA LEU A 77 6.40 -0.06 29.70
C LEU A 77 5.74 -1.39 29.36
N LEU A 78 5.45 -1.64 28.07
CA LEU A 78 4.84 -2.89 27.61
C LEU A 78 5.72 -4.10 27.95
N ALA A 79 7.02 -4.03 27.65
CA ALA A 79 7.96 -5.09 28.01
C ALA A 79 7.99 -5.35 29.53
N ALA A 80 8.01 -4.31 30.36
CA ALA A 80 7.99 -4.45 31.81
C ALA A 80 6.66 -4.99 32.37
N LEU A 81 5.53 -4.66 31.73
CA LEU A 81 4.22 -5.22 32.09
C LEU A 81 4.11 -6.69 31.70
N GLN A 82 4.77 -7.11 30.63
CA GLN A 82 4.88 -8.50 30.23
C GLN A 82 5.78 -9.26 31.22
N GLU A 83 7.00 -8.78 31.48
CA GLU A 83 7.95 -9.40 32.42
C GLU A 83 7.38 -9.53 33.86
N GLU A 84 6.52 -8.60 34.28
CA GLU A 84 5.77 -8.68 35.55
C GLU A 84 4.85 -9.93 35.64
N GLN A 85 4.41 -10.50 34.51
CA GLN A 85 3.51 -11.65 34.46
C GLN A 85 4.24 -13.00 34.39
N VAL A 86 5.42 -13.00 33.80
CA VAL A 86 6.08 -14.22 33.32
C VAL A 86 6.96 -14.87 34.40
N ASP A 87 7.64 -14.09 35.25
CA ASP A 87 8.65 -14.63 36.17
C ASP A 87 8.29 -14.64 37.67
N GLY A 88 9.03 -15.46 38.43
CA GLY A 88 8.88 -15.64 39.87
C GLY A 88 9.01 -14.34 40.68
N ALA A 89 8.61 -14.40 41.96
CA ALA A 89 8.35 -13.22 42.81
C ALA A 89 9.48 -12.17 42.96
N ALA A 90 10.72 -12.45 42.53
CA ALA A 90 11.85 -11.52 42.59
C ALA A 90 11.96 -10.62 41.33
N ASP A 91 11.85 -11.20 40.12
CA ASP A 91 11.95 -10.48 38.85
C ASP A 91 10.66 -9.69 38.56
N ALA A 92 9.51 -10.23 38.96
CA ALA A 92 8.23 -9.51 38.86
C ALA A 92 8.20 -8.20 39.67
N ALA A 93 8.92 -8.10 40.79
CA ALA A 93 8.99 -6.86 41.58
C ALA A 93 9.85 -5.78 40.90
N GLN A 94 10.91 -6.18 40.18
CA GLN A 94 11.76 -5.28 39.42
C GLN A 94 11.06 -4.82 38.13
N ALA A 95 10.35 -5.73 37.46
CA ALA A 95 9.51 -5.43 36.30
C ALA A 95 8.39 -4.43 36.68
N ARG A 96 7.72 -4.64 37.82
CA ARG A 96 6.76 -3.69 38.41
C ARG A 96 7.29 -2.28 38.54
N ASP A 97 8.46 -2.15 39.17
CA ASP A 97 9.08 -0.83 39.39
C ASP A 97 9.49 -0.18 38.06
N THR A 98 9.94 -0.98 37.10
CA THR A 98 10.28 -0.50 35.75
C THR A 98 9.04 0.00 35.01
N ALA A 99 7.93 -0.74 35.06
CA ALA A 99 6.64 -0.33 34.49
C ALA A 99 6.14 0.97 35.15
N ASP A 100 6.13 1.04 36.48
CA ASP A 100 5.68 2.24 37.20
C ASP A 100 6.57 3.46 36.90
N ARG A 101 7.88 3.26 36.71
CA ARG A 101 8.81 4.34 36.30
C ARG A 101 8.56 4.79 34.86
N ALA A 102 8.40 3.87 33.91
CA ALA A 102 8.13 4.18 32.51
C ALA A 102 6.80 4.93 32.36
N LEU A 103 5.74 4.48 33.05
CA LEU A 103 4.44 5.16 33.03
C LEU A 103 4.52 6.57 33.63
N ARG A 104 5.23 6.77 34.75
CA ARG A 104 5.44 8.12 35.32
C ARG A 104 6.19 9.03 34.36
N GLU A 105 7.19 8.53 33.65
CA GLU A 105 7.93 9.31 32.67
C GLU A 105 7.07 9.69 31.47
N LEU A 106 6.24 8.77 30.98
CA LEU A 106 5.25 9.04 29.91
C LEU A 106 4.25 10.12 30.35
N GLN A 107 3.68 9.99 31.55
CA GLN A 107 2.73 10.98 32.09
C GLN A 107 3.36 12.35 32.34
N ARG A 108 4.69 12.41 32.53
CA ARG A 108 5.42 13.67 32.66
C ARG A 108 5.71 14.32 31.31
N THR A 109 6.04 13.53 30.30
CA THR A 109 6.60 14.01 29.03
C THR A 109 5.54 14.22 27.95
N VAL A 110 4.56 13.32 27.86
CA VAL A 110 3.52 13.31 26.80
C VAL A 110 2.60 14.54 26.85
N PRO A 111 2.12 15.05 28.01
CA PRO A 111 1.26 16.23 28.03
C PRO A 111 1.94 17.53 27.57
N ALA A 112 3.28 17.56 27.54
CA ALA A 112 4.04 18.70 27.06
C ALA A 112 4.21 18.70 25.53
N LEU A 113 3.78 17.63 24.84
CA LEU A 113 3.86 17.52 23.39
C LEU A 113 2.56 18.05 22.75
N PRO A 114 2.66 18.97 21.76
CA PRO A 114 1.49 19.48 21.07
C PRO A 114 0.84 18.36 20.22
N GLY A 115 -0.49 18.18 20.34
CA GLY A 115 -1.25 17.17 19.59
C GLY A 115 -1.33 15.79 20.24
N PHE A 116 -0.85 15.63 21.48
CA PHE A 116 -0.83 14.36 22.23
C PHE A 116 -1.95 14.23 23.27
N GLU A 117 -3.10 14.89 23.04
CA GLU A 117 -4.21 14.92 24.00
C GLU A 117 -4.85 13.54 24.19
N ARG A 118 -4.91 12.70 23.13
CA ARG A 118 -5.47 11.34 23.22
C ARG A 118 -4.53 10.42 23.99
N SER A 119 -3.24 10.50 23.69
CA SER A 119 -2.17 9.76 24.39
C SER A 119 -2.20 10.08 25.88
N THR A 120 -2.37 11.36 26.24
CA THR A 120 -2.48 11.80 27.63
C THR A 120 -3.69 11.16 28.34
N ALA A 121 -4.84 11.12 27.67
CA ALA A 121 -6.05 10.49 28.22
C ALA A 121 -5.90 8.98 28.37
N ALA A 122 -5.33 8.29 27.38
CA ALA A 122 -5.12 6.84 27.40
C ALA A 122 -4.11 6.42 28.48
N LEU A 123 -3.03 7.18 28.69
CA LEU A 123 -2.07 6.95 29.79
C LEU A 123 -2.69 7.16 31.17
N ALA A 124 -3.66 8.06 31.31
CA ALA A 124 -4.41 8.24 32.55
C ALA A 124 -5.34 7.04 32.82
N GLN A 125 -5.99 6.51 31.78
CA GLN A 125 -6.80 5.29 31.88
C GLN A 125 -5.94 4.07 32.24
N LEU A 126 -4.77 3.91 31.61
CA LEU A 126 -3.81 2.84 31.95
C LEU A 126 -3.37 2.90 33.41
N GLN A 127 -3.08 4.10 33.93
CA GLN A 127 -2.76 4.27 35.34
C GLN A 127 -3.94 3.87 36.23
N GLN A 128 -5.17 4.24 35.87
CA GLN A 128 -6.36 3.88 36.64
C GLN A 128 -6.57 2.35 36.65
N THR A 129 -6.37 1.68 35.52
CA THR A 129 -6.46 0.22 35.41
C THR A 129 -5.36 -0.46 36.23
N LEU A 130 -4.13 0.03 36.18
CA LEU A 130 -3.03 -0.46 37.03
C LEU A 130 -3.25 -0.21 38.53
N GLN A 131 -4.04 0.78 38.92
CA GLN A 131 -4.39 1.02 40.33
C GLN A 131 -5.55 0.14 40.81
N THR A 132 -6.54 -0.10 39.95
CA THR A 132 -7.81 -0.74 40.35
C THR A 132 -7.89 -2.23 39.99
N ARG A 133 -7.19 -2.64 38.94
CA ARG A 133 -7.25 -3.98 38.35
C ARG A 133 -5.86 -4.50 37.92
N ARG A 134 -4.80 -4.21 38.68
CA ARG A 134 -3.42 -4.64 38.34
C ARG A 134 -3.28 -6.15 38.11
N ASN A 135 -4.10 -6.95 38.79
CA ASN A 135 -4.10 -8.42 38.68
C ASN A 135 -5.01 -8.93 37.53
N ASP A 136 -5.73 -8.04 36.85
CA ASP A 136 -6.54 -8.34 35.65
C ASP A 136 -5.69 -8.08 34.41
N PHE A 137 -4.89 -9.08 34.07
CA PHE A 137 -3.86 -8.97 33.04
C PHE A 137 -4.40 -8.61 31.66
N ALA A 138 -5.55 -9.18 31.29
CA ALA A 138 -6.21 -8.87 30.03
C ALA A 138 -6.61 -7.39 30.00
N ALA A 139 -7.23 -6.87 31.06
CA ALA A 139 -7.61 -5.47 31.13
C ALA A 139 -6.40 -4.51 31.14
N VAL A 140 -5.29 -4.89 31.78
CA VAL A 140 -4.06 -4.09 31.78
C VAL A 140 -3.39 -4.08 30.41
N ALA A 141 -3.33 -5.24 29.73
CA ALA A 141 -2.76 -5.37 28.39
C ALA A 141 -3.58 -4.59 27.36
N ASP A 142 -4.90 -4.75 27.34
CA ASP A 142 -5.80 -4.02 26.43
C ASP A 142 -5.64 -2.50 26.62
N GLN A 143 -5.59 -2.04 27.88
CA GLN A 143 -5.44 -0.61 28.16
C GLN A 143 -4.04 -0.08 27.81
N ALA A 144 -3.02 -0.94 27.84
CA ALA A 144 -1.66 -0.58 27.42
C ALA A 144 -1.55 -0.52 25.90
N ASP A 145 -2.22 -1.42 25.18
CA ASP A 145 -2.35 -1.37 23.72
C ASP A 145 -3.10 -0.11 23.27
N ASP A 146 -4.22 0.24 23.92
CA ASP A 146 -4.95 1.49 23.65
C ASP A 146 -4.07 2.73 23.83
N ALA A 147 -3.18 2.72 24.83
CA ALA A 147 -2.24 3.81 25.07
C ALA A 147 -1.12 3.84 24.01
N LEU A 148 -0.69 2.69 23.48
CA LEU A 148 0.30 2.62 22.41
C LEU A 148 -0.31 3.10 21.09
N ASP A 149 -1.56 2.71 20.81
CA ASP A 149 -2.32 3.14 19.64
C ASP A 149 -2.56 4.65 19.67
N ALA A 150 -2.94 5.21 20.82
CA ALA A 150 -3.08 6.65 20.99
C ALA A 150 -1.74 7.40 20.75
N LEU A 151 -0.63 6.87 21.29
CA LEU A 151 0.71 7.42 21.05
C LEU A 151 1.13 7.32 19.58
N ARG A 152 0.80 6.23 18.90
CA ARG A 152 1.05 6.04 17.47
C ARG A 152 0.26 7.04 16.65
N ASP A 153 -1.02 7.22 16.93
CA ASP A 153 -1.91 8.11 16.19
C ASP A 153 -1.51 9.59 16.37
N ASP A 154 -1.29 10.02 17.61
CA ASP A 154 -0.88 11.39 17.92
C ASP A 154 0.52 11.71 17.36
N SER A 155 1.40 10.70 17.27
CA SER A 155 2.74 10.87 16.69
C SER A 155 2.75 11.14 15.18
N GLN A 156 1.68 10.78 14.48
CA GLN A 156 1.56 10.80 13.01
C GLN A 156 2.68 10.07 12.25
N LEU A 157 3.50 9.24 12.92
CA LEU A 157 4.65 8.55 12.32
C LEU A 157 4.24 7.59 11.19
N VAL A 158 3.02 7.05 11.23
CA VAL A 158 2.47 6.19 10.17
C VAL A 158 2.27 6.94 8.85
N TYR A 159 2.12 8.28 8.91
CA TYR A 159 1.94 9.16 7.76
C TYR A 159 3.25 9.83 7.31
N THR A 160 4.40 9.30 7.75
CA THR A 160 5.71 9.81 7.33
C THR A 160 5.79 9.88 5.79
N PRO A 161 6.22 11.02 5.21
CA PRO A 161 6.37 11.15 3.76
C PRO A 161 7.56 10.35 3.22
N TYR A 162 8.36 9.75 4.11
CA TYR A 162 9.56 8.98 3.78
C TYR A 162 9.24 7.48 3.70
N VAL A 163 9.14 6.98 2.46
CA VAL A 163 8.81 5.55 2.18
C VAL A 163 9.79 4.58 2.87
N GLU A 164 11.05 4.98 2.98
CA GLU A 164 12.11 4.27 3.68
C GLU A 164 11.89 4.14 5.20
N SER A 165 11.28 5.14 5.83
CA SER A 165 10.93 5.11 7.27
C SER A 165 9.59 4.42 7.52
N TYR A 166 8.65 4.45 6.56
CA TYR A 166 7.31 3.86 6.69
C TYR A 166 7.35 2.38 7.07
N HIS A 167 8.09 1.56 6.33
CA HIS A 167 8.16 0.12 6.60
C HIS A 167 8.80 -0.19 7.97
N LEU A 168 9.76 0.65 8.38
CA LEU A 168 10.41 0.52 9.69
C LEU A 168 9.46 0.94 10.83
N VAL A 169 8.66 1.98 10.63
CA VAL A 169 7.58 2.38 11.55
C VAL A 169 6.54 1.27 11.69
N VAL A 170 6.05 0.72 10.57
CA VAL A 170 5.03 -0.34 10.57
C VAL A 170 5.54 -1.61 11.23
N SER A 171 6.75 -2.05 10.92
CA SER A 171 7.36 -3.21 11.59
C SER A 171 7.55 -3.00 13.10
N SER A 172 8.03 -1.84 13.54
CA SER A 172 8.37 -1.59 14.95
C SER A 172 7.19 -1.23 15.83
N LEU A 173 6.18 -0.53 15.30
CA LEU A 173 5.05 0.03 16.07
C LEU A 173 3.72 -0.69 15.83
N ILE A 174 3.69 -1.67 14.91
CA ILE A 174 2.47 -2.45 14.63
C ILE A 174 2.79 -3.94 14.72
N TYR A 175 3.64 -4.47 13.85
CA TYR A 175 3.83 -5.93 13.79
C TYR A 175 4.64 -6.49 14.97
N ALA A 176 5.65 -5.79 15.47
CA ALA A 176 6.41 -6.24 16.63
C ALA A 176 5.55 -6.29 17.92
N PRO A 177 4.78 -5.25 18.27
CA PRO A 177 3.83 -5.32 19.40
C PRO A 177 2.81 -6.46 19.27
N VAL A 178 2.20 -6.65 18.08
CA VAL A 178 1.25 -7.75 17.83
C VAL A 178 1.91 -9.11 18.04
N THR A 179 3.14 -9.29 17.53
CA THR A 179 3.89 -10.54 17.71
C THR A 179 4.21 -10.80 19.19
N SER A 180 4.59 -9.75 19.93
CA SER A 180 4.87 -9.83 21.38
C SER A 180 3.60 -10.14 22.20
N GLN A 181 2.44 -9.61 21.79
CA GLN A 181 1.16 -9.93 22.42
C GLN A 181 0.78 -11.41 22.23
N THR A 182 0.97 -11.96 21.03
CA THR A 182 0.75 -13.39 20.75
C THR A 182 1.70 -14.26 21.57
N LEU A 183 2.97 -13.86 21.73
CA LEU A 183 3.93 -14.51 22.63
C LEU A 183 3.46 -14.49 24.09
N THR A 184 2.98 -13.35 24.58
CA THR A 184 2.48 -13.21 25.96
C THR A 184 1.25 -14.08 26.22
N ARG A 185 0.32 -14.17 25.26
CA ARG A 185 -0.86 -15.04 25.37
C ARG A 185 -0.48 -16.52 25.44
N LEU A 186 0.51 -16.94 24.67
CA LEU A 186 1.05 -18.30 24.71
C LEU A 186 1.79 -18.59 26.02
N ASP A 187 2.50 -17.60 26.55
CA ASP A 187 3.23 -17.73 27.81
C ASP A 187 2.30 -17.84 29.03
N ALA A 188 1.19 -17.08 29.02
CA ALA A 188 0.17 -17.10 30.07
C ALA A 188 -0.50 -18.48 30.26
N MET A 189 -0.47 -19.36 29.25
CA MET A 189 -1.06 -20.70 29.33
C MET A 189 -0.17 -21.74 30.05
N ARG A 190 1.06 -21.35 30.43
CA ARG A 190 2.03 -21.96 31.39
C ARG A 190 2.36 -23.45 31.32
N ASP A 191 1.59 -24.33 30.68
CA ASP A 191 1.87 -25.77 30.64
C ASP A 191 1.30 -26.45 29.36
N PRO A 192 2.11 -26.61 28.30
CA PRO A 192 1.70 -27.33 27.09
C PRO A 192 1.49 -28.84 27.34
N SER A 193 2.12 -29.43 28.37
CA SER A 193 2.00 -30.85 28.67
C SER A 193 0.64 -31.23 29.30
N GLN A 194 -0.03 -30.25 29.93
CA GLN A 194 -1.38 -30.37 30.47
C GLN A 194 -2.48 -29.85 29.54
N ALA A 195 -2.12 -29.40 28.32
CA ALA A 195 -3.07 -28.77 27.39
C ALA A 195 -4.27 -29.65 27.04
N GLY A 196 -4.13 -30.98 26.96
CA GLY A 196 -5.26 -31.91 26.80
C GLY A 196 -6.20 -31.56 25.65
N ALA A 197 -7.35 -30.96 25.95
CA ALA A 197 -8.36 -30.50 24.99
C ALA A 197 -8.02 -29.17 24.30
N ASP A 198 -7.12 -28.35 24.86
CA ASP A 198 -6.72 -27.02 24.37
C ASP A 198 -5.53 -27.07 23.39
N THR A 199 -4.95 -28.25 23.16
CA THR A 199 -3.86 -28.46 22.18
C THR A 199 -4.17 -27.93 20.76
N PRO A 200 -5.39 -28.06 20.21
CA PRO A 200 -5.74 -27.44 18.93
C PRO A 200 -5.70 -25.91 18.96
N VAL A 201 -6.09 -25.31 20.09
CA VAL A 201 -6.09 -23.85 20.29
C VAL A 201 -4.65 -23.33 20.36
N LEU A 202 -3.78 -23.98 21.13
CA LEU A 202 -2.36 -23.65 21.19
C LEU A 202 -1.67 -23.81 19.83
N ARG A 203 -2.02 -24.85 19.07
CA ARG A 203 -1.50 -25.04 17.70
C ARG A 203 -1.96 -23.94 16.74
N ALA A 204 -3.20 -23.48 16.86
CA ALA A 204 -3.70 -22.35 16.08
C ALA A 204 -2.98 -21.03 16.43
N GLN A 205 -2.70 -20.79 17.72
CA GLN A 205 -1.97 -19.61 18.17
C GLN A 205 -0.48 -19.62 17.77
N ILE A 206 0.19 -20.78 17.77
CA ILE A 206 1.56 -20.89 17.21
C ILE A 206 1.54 -20.60 15.70
N ALA A 207 0.52 -21.06 14.98
CA ALA A 207 0.37 -20.77 13.56
C ALA A 207 0.09 -19.27 13.30
N GLU A 208 -0.66 -18.61 14.19
CA GLU A 208 -0.85 -17.16 14.18
C GLU A 208 0.45 -16.41 14.44
N LEU A 209 1.20 -16.81 15.47
CA LEU A 209 2.52 -16.28 15.79
C LEU A 209 3.50 -16.40 14.61
N ALA A 210 3.51 -17.53 13.90
CA ALA A 210 4.32 -17.72 12.70
C ALA A 210 3.93 -16.77 11.55
N ARG A 211 2.63 -16.46 11.40
CA ARG A 211 2.14 -15.49 10.40
C ARG A 211 2.54 -14.06 10.76
N ASP A 212 2.40 -13.69 12.03
CA ASP A 212 2.77 -12.36 12.51
C ASP A 212 4.27 -12.12 12.37
N GLN A 213 5.09 -13.11 12.71
CA GLN A 213 6.53 -13.12 12.44
C GLN A 213 6.84 -12.94 10.96
N GLY A 214 6.13 -13.66 10.09
CA GLY A 214 6.32 -13.55 8.64
C GLY A 214 6.03 -12.14 8.12
N ARG A 215 4.99 -11.48 8.64
CA ARG A 215 4.65 -10.08 8.31
C ARG A 215 5.71 -9.11 8.82
N LEU A 216 6.12 -9.27 10.07
CA LEU A 216 7.20 -8.48 10.68
C LEU A 216 8.49 -8.56 9.84
N ARG A 217 8.92 -9.77 9.50
CA ARG A 217 10.13 -10.04 8.72
C ARG A 217 10.04 -9.45 7.30
N HIS A 218 8.88 -9.52 6.67
CA HIS A 218 8.65 -8.94 5.34
C HIS A 218 8.81 -7.43 5.33
N GLU A 219 8.19 -6.74 6.30
CA GLU A 219 8.28 -5.28 6.39
C GLU A 219 9.69 -4.81 6.79
N LEU A 220 10.37 -5.52 7.69
CA LEU A 220 11.78 -5.25 8.01
C LEU A 220 12.71 -5.44 6.81
N LYS A 221 12.46 -6.47 5.98
CA LYS A 221 13.24 -6.69 4.76
C LYS A 221 13.06 -5.57 3.75
N LYS A 222 11.83 -5.05 3.60
CA LYS A 222 11.57 -3.86 2.77
C LYS A 222 12.27 -2.63 3.33
N ALA A 223 12.15 -2.39 4.64
CA ALA A 223 12.82 -1.27 5.30
C ALA A 223 14.34 -1.31 5.04
N LEU A 224 14.99 -2.45 5.29
CA LEU A 224 16.43 -2.61 5.04
C LEU A 224 16.83 -2.44 3.57
N GLY A 225 15.96 -2.78 2.62
CA GLY A 225 16.21 -2.61 1.18
C GLY A 225 16.02 -1.18 0.68
N LEU A 226 15.29 -0.34 1.41
CA LEU A 226 14.97 1.05 1.04
C LEU A 226 15.82 2.07 1.80
N LEU A 227 16.44 1.70 2.93
CA LEU A 227 17.33 2.58 3.68
C LEU A 227 18.56 2.95 2.84
N GLU A 228 18.69 4.24 2.52
CA GLU A 228 19.81 4.79 1.76
C GLU A 228 21.18 4.55 2.44
N GLN A 229 21.17 4.45 3.78
CA GLN A 229 22.30 4.01 4.60
C GLN A 229 21.86 2.96 5.62
N PRO A 230 22.10 1.66 5.37
CA PRO A 230 21.66 0.59 6.26
C PRO A 230 22.36 0.69 7.62
N ASP A 231 21.57 0.76 8.70
CA ASP A 231 22.09 0.75 10.06
C ASP A 231 22.59 -0.67 10.40
N PRO A 232 23.90 -0.86 10.66
CA PRO A 232 24.45 -2.19 10.91
C PRO A 232 23.86 -2.82 12.17
N ALA A 233 23.53 -2.03 13.20
CA ALA A 233 22.92 -2.54 14.42
C ALA A 233 21.50 -3.05 14.15
N LEU A 234 20.72 -2.34 13.31
CA LEU A 234 19.40 -2.80 12.90
C LEU A 234 19.49 -4.10 12.10
N SER A 235 20.39 -4.17 11.12
CA SER A 235 20.55 -5.38 10.30
C SER A 235 20.94 -6.61 11.13
N GLN A 236 21.80 -6.42 12.15
CA GLN A 236 22.18 -7.47 13.09
C GLN A 236 21.01 -7.88 13.97
N SER A 237 20.24 -6.91 14.49
CA SER A 237 19.09 -7.21 15.34
C SER A 237 17.97 -7.93 14.60
N VAL A 238 17.72 -7.58 13.33
CA VAL A 238 16.76 -8.29 12.46
C VAL A 238 17.22 -9.72 12.20
N ALA A 239 18.52 -9.92 11.93
CA ALA A 239 19.07 -11.26 11.72
C ALA A 239 19.04 -12.11 13.00
N ALA A 240 19.30 -11.50 14.16
CA ALA A 240 19.26 -12.16 15.45
C ALA A 240 17.84 -12.61 15.83
N GLU A 241 16.85 -11.72 15.71
CA GLU A 241 15.43 -12.07 15.94
C GLU A 241 14.97 -13.19 15.01
N ALA A 242 15.25 -13.08 13.71
CA ALA A 242 14.87 -14.11 12.76
C ALA A 242 15.49 -15.48 13.08
N ALA A 243 16.76 -15.50 13.51
CA ALA A 243 17.44 -16.74 13.91
C ALA A 243 16.90 -17.32 15.24
N VAL A 244 16.34 -16.49 16.12
CA VAL A 244 15.65 -16.95 17.32
C VAL A 244 14.26 -17.48 16.96
N ALA A 245 13.48 -16.76 16.17
CA ALA A 245 12.17 -17.20 15.69
C ALA A 245 12.22 -18.52 14.91
N ASP A 246 13.17 -18.65 13.98
CA ASP A 246 13.38 -19.86 13.16
C ASP A 246 13.73 -21.09 14.04
N ARG A 247 14.26 -20.89 15.26
CA ARG A 247 14.52 -21.94 16.26
C ARG A 247 13.34 -22.15 17.22
N ALA A 248 12.68 -21.09 17.65
CA ALA A 248 11.60 -21.12 18.64
C ALA A 248 10.33 -21.78 18.09
N LEU A 249 9.90 -21.45 16.87
CA LEU A 249 8.69 -22.02 16.24
C LEU A 249 8.65 -23.56 16.22
N PRO A 250 9.68 -24.27 15.73
CA PRO A 250 9.69 -25.74 15.78
C PRO A 250 9.81 -26.29 17.21
N GLN A 251 10.45 -25.57 18.14
CA GLN A 251 10.53 -25.98 19.56
C GLN A 251 9.16 -25.89 20.25
N LEU A 252 8.39 -24.83 19.99
CA LEU A 252 7.03 -24.67 20.50
C LEU A 252 6.11 -25.77 19.95
N ALA A 253 6.19 -26.06 18.64
CA ALA A 253 5.41 -27.14 18.03
C ALA A 253 5.77 -28.53 18.61
N GLN A 254 7.06 -28.81 18.82
CA GLN A 254 7.51 -30.09 19.40
C GLN A 254 7.12 -30.25 20.87
N ALA A 255 7.09 -29.17 21.64
CA ALA A 255 6.67 -29.20 23.03
C ALA A 255 5.18 -29.55 23.19
N LEU A 256 4.33 -29.22 22.22
CA LEU A 256 2.92 -29.64 22.19
C LEU A 256 2.72 -31.13 21.84
N ASP A 257 3.65 -31.72 21.08
CA ASP A 257 3.52 -33.08 20.55
C ASP A 257 4.13 -34.17 21.46
N GLY A 258 4.84 -33.81 22.53
CA GLY A 258 5.60 -34.76 23.35
C GLY A 258 5.51 -34.55 24.87
N GLY A 259 5.23 -35.61 25.62
CA GLY A 259 5.24 -35.63 27.10
C GLY A 259 6.62 -35.76 27.75
N SER A 260 7.64 -35.07 27.22
CA SER A 260 8.99 -35.13 27.80
C SER A 260 9.09 -34.25 29.05
N ALA A 261 9.85 -34.69 30.07
CA ALA A 261 10.01 -33.97 31.34
C ALA A 261 10.62 -32.55 31.20
N ASP A 262 11.20 -32.21 30.04
CA ASP A 262 11.80 -30.91 29.74
C ASP A 262 10.94 -30.05 28.78
N ALA A 263 9.73 -30.50 28.41
CA ALA A 263 8.90 -29.82 27.40
C ALA A 263 8.54 -28.39 27.82
N ASP A 264 8.13 -28.21 29.07
CA ASP A 264 7.75 -26.90 29.62
C ASP A 264 8.95 -25.96 29.71
N GLN A 265 10.12 -26.50 30.09
CA GLN A 265 11.35 -25.71 30.15
C GLN A 265 11.77 -25.21 28.76
N ARG A 266 11.58 -26.03 27.71
CA ARG A 266 11.87 -25.63 26.32
C ARG A 266 10.82 -24.68 25.76
N TRP A 267 9.55 -24.86 26.12
CA TRP A 267 8.46 -23.95 25.76
C TRP A 267 8.72 -22.55 26.31
N ASN A 268 8.93 -22.43 27.62
CA ASN A 268 9.20 -21.15 28.27
C ASN A 268 10.52 -20.53 27.75
N ALA A 269 11.58 -21.32 27.59
CA ALA A 269 12.84 -20.81 27.03
C ALA A 269 12.70 -20.31 25.58
N ALA A 270 11.84 -20.94 24.77
CA ALA A 270 11.57 -20.51 23.40
C ALA A 270 10.73 -19.23 23.36
N LEU A 271 9.71 -19.11 24.22
CA LEU A 271 8.90 -17.89 24.33
C LEU A 271 9.72 -16.70 24.85
N HIS A 272 10.41 -16.86 25.99
CA HIS A 272 11.24 -15.80 26.57
C HIS A 272 12.37 -15.37 25.63
N GLY A 273 13.08 -16.33 25.03
CA GLY A 273 14.19 -16.01 24.14
C GLY A 273 13.73 -15.23 22.89
N TRP A 274 12.54 -15.55 22.38
CA TRP A 274 11.96 -14.82 21.24
C TRP A 274 11.46 -13.44 21.66
N ASP A 275 10.76 -13.32 22.78
CA ASP A 275 10.29 -12.03 23.28
C ASP A 275 11.46 -11.07 23.57
N GLU A 276 12.55 -11.56 24.18
CA GLU A 276 13.77 -10.78 24.41
C GLU A 276 14.40 -10.28 23.09
N ALA A 277 14.47 -11.15 22.08
CA ALA A 277 14.99 -10.78 20.76
C ALA A 277 14.09 -9.76 20.03
N LEU A 278 12.77 -9.87 20.21
CA LEU A 278 11.76 -9.00 19.63
C LEU A 278 11.77 -7.60 20.29
N HIS A 279 11.93 -7.53 21.60
CA HIS A 279 12.13 -6.26 22.32
C HIS A 279 13.45 -5.59 21.93
N GLY A 280 14.54 -6.37 21.85
CA GLY A 280 15.84 -5.87 21.39
C GLY A 280 15.78 -5.29 19.97
N LEU A 281 15.06 -5.97 19.07
CA LEU A 281 14.77 -5.50 17.73
C LEU A 281 13.94 -4.21 17.72
N SER A 282 12.85 -4.16 18.48
CA SER A 282 11.96 -2.99 18.54
C SER A 282 12.71 -1.76 19.05
N ALA A 283 13.54 -1.92 20.08
CA ALA A 283 14.39 -0.85 20.61
C ALA A 283 15.42 -0.36 19.57
N THR A 284 16.06 -1.29 18.86
CA THR A 284 17.07 -0.97 17.83
C THR A 284 16.43 -0.31 16.61
N ALA A 285 15.25 -0.76 16.20
CA ALA A 285 14.51 -0.22 15.07
C ALA A 285 14.01 1.21 15.33
N LEU A 286 13.52 1.49 16.54
CA LEU A 286 13.14 2.85 16.94
C LEU A 286 14.34 3.80 17.02
N GLN A 287 15.52 3.31 17.44
CA GLN A 287 16.76 4.09 17.39
C GLN A 287 17.22 4.37 15.96
N ALA A 288 17.09 3.40 15.05
CA ALA A 288 17.40 3.58 13.65
C ALA A 288 16.47 4.62 13.00
N LEU A 289 15.17 4.56 13.29
CA LEU A 289 14.18 5.59 12.89
C LEU A 289 14.57 6.98 13.41
N GLN A 290 14.92 7.08 14.69
CA GLN A 290 15.35 8.36 15.27
C GLN A 290 16.58 8.93 14.56
N ARG A 291 17.59 8.10 14.27
CA ARG A 291 18.79 8.53 13.53
C ARG A 291 18.44 8.95 12.09
N GLN A 292 17.53 8.25 11.44
CA GLN A 292 17.10 8.56 10.09
C GLN A 292 16.36 9.91 10.03
N SER A 293 15.38 10.14 10.92
CA SER A 293 14.67 11.42 11.00
C SER A 293 15.60 12.59 11.38
N GLN A 294 16.63 12.35 12.20
CA GLN A 294 17.70 13.34 12.44
C GLN A 294 18.46 13.71 11.15
N ARG A 295 18.81 12.73 10.31
CA ARG A 295 19.48 12.99 9.03
C ARG A 295 18.59 13.80 8.08
N HIS A 296 17.28 13.49 8.00
CA HIS A 296 16.35 14.28 7.19
C HIS A 296 16.23 15.72 7.70
N LEU A 297 16.23 15.93 9.02
CA LEU A 297 16.25 17.25 9.61
C LEU A 297 17.56 18.01 9.29
N ASP A 298 18.71 17.37 9.42
CA ASP A 298 20.00 17.99 9.14
C ASP A 298 20.16 18.32 7.64
N ALA A 299 19.76 17.40 6.77
CA ALA A 299 19.78 17.60 5.32
C ALA A 299 18.86 18.76 4.88
N SER A 300 17.64 18.83 5.44
CA SER A 300 16.70 19.92 5.15
C SER A 300 17.18 21.27 5.68
N LEU A 301 17.77 21.32 6.88
CA LEU A 301 18.40 22.54 7.43
C LEU A 301 19.62 22.98 6.60
N GLN A 302 20.46 22.05 6.16
CA GLN A 302 21.64 22.36 5.34
C GLN A 302 21.26 22.85 3.94
N ALA A 303 20.24 22.25 3.32
CA ALA A 303 19.69 22.72 2.04
C ALA A 303 19.10 24.13 2.17
N MET A 304 18.44 24.44 3.31
CA MET A 304 17.92 25.77 3.60
C MET A 304 19.03 26.82 3.72
N TRP A 305 20.10 26.54 4.48
CA TRP A 305 21.19 27.50 4.67
C TRP A 305 22.07 27.70 3.43
N THR A 306 22.31 26.67 2.62
CA THR A 306 23.07 26.78 1.37
C THR A 306 22.33 27.64 0.33
N ALA A 307 21.01 27.52 0.23
CA ALA A 307 20.18 28.38 -0.63
C ALA A 307 20.20 29.86 -0.19
N VAL A 308 20.14 30.14 1.11
CA VAL A 308 20.20 31.51 1.66
C VAL A 308 21.58 32.16 1.43
N ALA A 309 22.67 31.41 1.66
CA ALA A 309 24.03 31.93 1.49
C ALA A 309 24.39 32.22 0.02
N GLY A 310 24.01 31.33 -0.91
CA GLY A 310 24.31 31.50 -2.34
C GLY A 310 23.64 32.73 -2.96
N LEU A 311 22.42 33.05 -2.53
CA LEU A 311 21.67 34.19 -3.08
C LEU A 311 22.14 35.54 -2.50
N GLY A 312 22.59 35.57 -1.23
CA GLY A 312 23.09 36.78 -0.58
C GLY A 312 24.36 37.37 -1.22
N VAL A 313 25.27 36.49 -1.65
CA VAL A 313 26.53 36.87 -2.33
C VAL A 313 26.27 37.55 -3.69
N LEU A 314 25.26 37.07 -4.43
CA LEU A 314 24.89 37.60 -5.73
C LEU A 314 24.41 39.07 -5.65
N THR A 315 23.69 39.42 -4.59
CA THR A 315 23.19 40.79 -4.34
C THR A 315 24.27 41.81 -4.01
N LEU A 316 25.33 41.43 -3.27
CA LEU A 316 26.38 42.35 -2.84
C LEU A 316 27.33 42.76 -4.00
N LEU A 317 27.56 41.85 -4.96
CA LEU A 317 28.40 42.12 -6.13
C LEU A 317 27.81 43.19 -7.06
N ILE A 318 26.48 43.24 -7.18
CA ILE A 318 25.78 44.20 -8.04
C ILE A 318 25.85 45.63 -7.47
N ALA A 319 25.89 45.79 -6.14
CA ALA A 319 25.90 47.10 -5.48
C ALA A 319 27.28 47.81 -5.55
N ALA A 320 28.39 47.07 -5.45
CA ALA A 320 29.74 47.64 -5.40
C ALA A 320 30.19 48.26 -6.73
N ILE A 321 29.77 47.67 -7.86
CA ILE A 321 30.14 48.12 -9.21
C ILE A 321 29.51 49.49 -9.54
N CYS A 322 28.34 49.82 -8.96
CA CYS A 322 27.66 51.08 -9.22
C CYS A 322 28.27 52.31 -8.51
N ALA A 323 29.02 52.13 -7.41
CA ALA A 323 29.52 53.25 -6.60
C ALA A 323 30.85 53.85 -7.09
N HIS A 324 31.71 53.04 -7.71
CA HIS A 324 33.07 53.44 -8.11
C HIS A 324 33.09 54.43 -9.29
N THR A 325 32.09 54.39 -10.17
CA THR A 325 32.07 55.17 -11.42
C THR A 325 31.66 56.65 -11.23
N LEU A 326 31.20 57.08 -10.05
CA LEU A 326 30.58 58.39 -9.84
C LEU A 326 31.53 59.50 -9.30
N ILE A 327 32.68 59.17 -8.69
CA ILE A 327 33.48 60.14 -7.88
C ILE A 327 34.59 60.87 -8.67
N THR A 328 35.10 60.31 -9.77
CA THR A 328 36.36 60.77 -10.40
C THR A 328 36.20 61.99 -11.34
N LEU A 329 34.99 62.37 -11.73
CA LEU A 329 34.78 63.27 -12.88
C LEU A 329 34.70 64.79 -12.55
N THR A 330 34.59 65.22 -11.29
CA THR A 330 34.12 66.59 -10.95
C THR A 330 35.17 67.64 -10.51
N ARG A 331 36.45 67.31 -10.28
CA ARG A 331 37.38 68.22 -9.53
C ARG A 331 38.35 69.09 -10.37
N ASN A 332 38.67 68.74 -11.62
CA ASN A 332 39.81 69.36 -12.35
C ASN A 332 39.46 70.52 -13.30
N VAL A 333 38.18 70.85 -13.51
CA VAL A 333 37.77 71.80 -14.57
C VAL A 333 37.72 73.29 -14.11
N ARG A 334 37.80 73.62 -12.81
CA ARG A 334 37.56 75.00 -12.31
C ARG A 334 38.74 75.99 -12.24
N ARG A 335 40.02 75.57 -12.22
CA ARG A 335 41.18 76.49 -12.06
C ARG A 335 41.75 77.05 -13.38
N ALA A 336 41.41 76.42 -14.49
CA ALA A 336 41.89 76.74 -15.83
C ALA A 336 41.42 78.09 -16.39
N ALA A 337 40.30 78.63 -15.88
CA ALA A 337 39.60 79.76 -16.50
C ALA A 337 40.19 81.17 -16.22
N GLY A 338 41.15 81.33 -15.32
CA GLY A 338 41.60 82.66 -14.83
C GLY A 338 42.74 83.35 -15.61
N VAL A 339 43.63 82.62 -16.28
CA VAL A 339 44.85 83.20 -16.93
C VAL A 339 44.61 83.62 -18.40
N ALA A 340 43.47 83.24 -18.96
CA ALA A 340 43.06 83.58 -20.32
C ALA A 340 42.62 85.04 -20.52
N ALA A 341 42.41 85.80 -19.45
CA ALA A 341 41.92 87.18 -19.53
C ALA A 341 43.02 88.22 -19.90
N ASP A 342 44.28 88.02 -19.47
CA ASP A 342 45.36 89.04 -19.59
C ASP A 342 46.04 89.13 -20.98
N ILE A 343 45.96 88.09 -21.82
CA ILE A 343 46.59 88.03 -23.16
C ILE A 343 45.75 88.75 -24.23
N ALA A 344 44.46 88.95 -23.98
CA ALA A 344 43.51 89.43 -24.98
C ALA A 344 43.60 90.95 -25.33
N GLU A 345 44.36 91.75 -24.56
CA GLU A 345 44.50 93.20 -24.78
C GLU A 345 45.78 93.61 -25.55
N GLY A 346 46.56 92.65 -26.08
CA GLY A 346 47.68 92.89 -27.01
C GLY A 346 49.02 93.35 -26.38
N ARG A 347 49.15 93.34 -25.05
CA ARG A 347 50.38 93.71 -24.31
C ARG A 347 51.23 92.47 -23.99
N LEU A 348 52.30 92.26 -24.75
CA LEU A 348 53.08 91.01 -24.74
C LEU A 348 54.37 91.09 -23.89
N ASP A 349 54.28 91.52 -22.61
CA ASP A 349 55.45 91.78 -21.73
C ASP A 349 55.43 91.21 -20.25
N ALA A 350 54.40 90.50 -19.71
CA ALA A 350 54.23 90.11 -18.26
C ALA A 350 54.56 88.62 -17.85
N ARG A 351 54.69 88.25 -16.53
CA ARG A 351 55.24 86.93 -16.02
C ARG A 351 54.24 85.96 -15.31
N ILE A 352 54.34 84.62 -15.50
CA ILE A 352 53.38 83.53 -15.08
C ILE A 352 54.07 82.34 -14.30
N VAL A 353 53.38 81.59 -13.38
CA VAL A 353 53.94 80.47 -12.51
C VAL A 353 53.04 79.19 -12.43
N VAL A 354 53.60 77.96 -12.37
CA VAL A 354 52.90 76.64 -12.51
C VAL A 354 53.23 75.59 -11.41
N PRO A 355 52.26 74.99 -10.66
CA PRO A 355 52.56 74.07 -9.55
C PRO A 355 52.11 72.58 -9.63
N SER A 356 51.42 72.08 -10.68
CA SER A 356 50.96 70.66 -10.77
C SER A 356 51.10 70.03 -12.18
N ARG A 357 51.09 68.69 -12.31
CA ARG A 357 51.43 67.91 -13.54
C ARG A 357 50.24 67.26 -14.28
N ASP A 358 49.02 67.56 -13.86
CA ASP A 358 47.75 67.15 -14.48
C ASP A 358 47.24 68.18 -15.51
N GLU A 359 46.14 67.87 -16.22
CA GLU A 359 45.64 68.65 -17.38
C GLU A 359 45.36 70.13 -17.06
N SER A 360 45.10 70.45 -15.79
CA SER A 360 44.88 71.82 -15.31
C SER A 360 46.18 72.61 -15.06
N GLY A 361 47.28 71.93 -14.73
CA GLY A 361 48.62 72.53 -14.57
C GLY A 361 49.34 72.76 -15.90
N ARG A 362 49.03 71.96 -16.93
CA ARG A 362 49.50 72.18 -18.32
C ARG A 362 49.02 73.52 -18.90
N LEU A 363 47.77 73.88 -18.63
CA LEU A 363 47.17 75.10 -19.19
C LEU A 363 47.86 76.39 -18.74
N LEU A 364 48.32 76.45 -17.48
CA LEU A 364 49.03 77.61 -16.93
C LEU A 364 50.45 77.80 -17.49
N ALA A 365 51.09 76.73 -17.99
CA ALA A 365 52.42 76.78 -18.61
C ALA A 365 52.39 77.27 -20.07
N ASP A 366 51.25 77.10 -20.74
CA ASP A 366 51.11 77.39 -22.17
C ASP A 366 50.86 78.87 -22.46
N MET A 367 50.35 79.62 -21.47
CA MET A 367 50.07 81.05 -21.60
C MET A 367 51.36 81.89 -21.56
N GLN A 368 52.42 81.42 -20.88
CA GLN A 368 53.73 82.08 -20.83
C GLN A 368 54.53 81.94 -22.13
N ARG A 369 54.32 80.83 -22.88
CA ARG A 369 54.92 80.56 -24.19
C ARG A 369 54.37 81.45 -25.30
N MET A 370 53.11 81.88 -25.19
CA MET A 370 52.41 82.58 -26.25
C MET A 370 53.05 83.92 -26.64
N GLN A 371 53.74 84.57 -25.71
CA GLN A 371 54.24 85.93 -25.85
C GLN A 371 55.51 86.07 -26.71
N GLN A 372 56.47 85.14 -26.56
CA GLN A 372 57.81 85.16 -27.19
C GLN A 372 57.76 84.99 -28.72
N GLN A 373 56.63 84.55 -29.20
CA GLN A 373 56.56 83.55 -30.23
C GLN A 373 55.88 84.08 -31.48
N LEU A 374 55.20 85.20 -31.29
CA LEU A 374 54.71 86.06 -32.33
C LEU A 374 55.87 86.34 -33.34
N ARG A 375 56.92 87.07 -32.97
CA ARG A 375 57.92 87.61 -33.94
C ARG A 375 58.49 86.67 -35.02
N GLU A 376 58.59 85.39 -34.72
CA GLU A 376 59.31 84.45 -35.54
C GLU A 376 58.45 84.05 -36.82
N VAL A 377 57.11 84.09 -36.80
CA VAL A 377 56.19 83.50 -37.84
C VAL A 377 56.35 83.90 -39.30
N LEU A 378 56.67 85.15 -39.58
CA LEU A 378 56.53 85.71 -40.93
C LEU A 378 57.46 85.05 -41.98
N ALA A 379 58.55 84.41 -41.55
CA ALA A 379 59.50 83.74 -42.44
C ALA A 379 59.09 82.30 -42.84
N ALA A 380 58.25 81.65 -42.03
CA ALA A 380 57.85 80.25 -42.21
C ALA A 380 56.87 80.04 -43.37
N GLN A 381 56.08 81.08 -43.68
CA GLN A 381 54.98 81.08 -44.64
C GLN A 381 55.36 80.72 -46.08
N THR A 382 56.58 81.04 -46.48
CA THR A 382 57.06 80.88 -47.87
C THR A 382 57.51 79.45 -48.21
N GLU A 383 57.92 78.63 -47.23
CA GLU A 383 58.41 77.25 -47.46
C GLU A 383 57.27 76.21 -47.54
N MET A 384 56.14 76.42 -46.86
CA MET A 384 55.01 75.50 -46.90
C MET A 384 54.42 75.31 -48.30
N ALA A 385 54.27 76.39 -49.06
CA ALA A 385 53.59 76.34 -50.36
C ALA A 385 54.26 75.37 -51.34
N ARG A 386 55.59 75.26 -51.34
CA ARG A 386 56.37 74.38 -52.23
C ARG A 386 56.19 72.88 -51.94
N ARG A 387 55.94 72.49 -50.68
CA ARG A 387 55.83 71.07 -50.29
C ARG A 387 54.45 70.47 -50.52
N HIS A 388 53.39 71.27 -50.49
CA HIS A 388 52.02 70.80 -50.74
C HIS A 388 51.79 70.39 -52.19
N ASP A 389 52.36 71.11 -53.16
CA ASP A 389 52.26 70.79 -54.59
C ASP A 389 52.93 69.45 -54.96
N GLY A 390 53.90 68.98 -54.16
CA GLY A 390 54.58 67.69 -54.36
C GLY A 390 53.85 66.47 -53.75
N GLY A 391 52.65 66.64 -53.19
CA GLY A 391 51.86 65.57 -52.56
C GLY A 391 52.06 65.38 -51.06
N GLN A 392 52.96 66.14 -50.42
CA GLN A 392 53.12 66.16 -48.95
C GLN A 392 52.20 67.21 -48.32
N THR A 393 50.89 67.05 -48.50
CA THR A 393 49.87 68.03 -48.09
C THR A 393 49.77 68.20 -46.58
N SER A 394 50.24 67.25 -45.77
CA SER A 394 50.29 67.37 -44.30
C SER A 394 51.42 68.26 -43.78
N TYR A 395 52.40 68.63 -44.62
CA TYR A 395 53.49 69.50 -44.18
C TYR A 395 52.91 70.80 -43.62
N ARG A 396 53.41 71.26 -42.47
CA ARG A 396 53.05 72.56 -41.95
C ARG A 396 54.32 73.40 -41.85
N MET A 397 54.19 74.70 -42.05
CA MET A 397 55.21 75.60 -41.54
C MET A 397 55.34 75.30 -40.06
N ASP A 398 56.57 75.26 -39.54
CA ASP A 398 56.80 74.85 -38.16
C ASP A 398 56.26 75.89 -37.19
N GLU A 399 54.98 75.75 -36.85
CA GLU A 399 54.31 76.59 -35.87
C GLU A 399 55.09 76.60 -34.56
N SER A 400 55.83 75.56 -34.18
CA SER A 400 56.57 75.51 -32.91
C SER A 400 57.78 76.44 -32.85
N SER A 401 58.39 76.67 -34.02
CA SER A 401 59.37 77.73 -34.20
C SER A 401 58.73 79.10 -34.09
N PHE A 402 57.40 79.19 -34.26
CA PHE A 402 56.71 80.45 -34.39
C PHE A 402 55.30 80.54 -33.73
N PRO A 403 55.19 80.80 -32.44
CA PRO A 403 53.89 80.68 -31.71
C PRO A 403 53.18 81.99 -31.33
N GLY A 404 52.21 81.96 -30.41
CA GLY A 404 51.38 83.15 -30.15
C GLY A 404 50.52 83.60 -31.34
N ASP A 405 50.07 84.86 -31.38
CA ASP A 405 49.19 85.40 -32.43
C ASP A 405 49.86 85.69 -33.79
N TYR A 406 51.19 85.64 -33.90
CA TYR A 406 51.80 85.54 -35.22
C TYR A 406 51.91 84.07 -35.52
N GLY A 407 52.19 83.21 -34.54
CA GLY A 407 51.78 81.82 -34.57
C GLY A 407 50.43 81.69 -35.20
N ARG A 408 49.41 82.46 -34.77
CA ARG A 408 48.07 82.59 -35.37
C ARG A 408 48.06 83.00 -36.85
N MET A 409 49.00 83.77 -37.36
CA MET A 409 49.11 84.15 -38.77
C MET A 409 49.73 83.06 -39.66
N VAL A 410 50.77 82.37 -39.17
CA VAL A 410 51.23 81.09 -39.74
C VAL A 410 50.17 80.04 -39.52
N ARG A 411 49.42 80.11 -38.42
CA ARG A 411 48.25 79.32 -38.10
C ARG A 411 47.11 79.69 -39.03
N ASP A 412 47.00 80.89 -39.56
CA ASP A 412 45.89 81.34 -40.41
C ASP A 412 46.14 80.85 -41.84
N SER A 413 47.41 80.81 -42.28
CA SER A 413 47.79 80.15 -43.54
C SER A 413 47.91 78.64 -43.42
N ASN A 414 48.43 78.14 -42.30
CA ASN A 414 48.30 76.74 -41.91
C ASN A 414 46.82 76.40 -41.73
N ALA A 415 45.94 77.33 -41.34
CA ALA A 415 44.49 77.14 -41.18
C ALA A 415 43.75 77.31 -42.47
N LEU A 416 44.27 78.02 -43.47
CA LEU A 416 43.70 78.02 -44.82
C LEU A 416 44.01 76.68 -45.49
N ALA A 417 45.27 76.23 -45.44
CA ALA A 417 45.66 74.90 -45.89
C ALA A 417 45.00 73.80 -45.05
N ALA A 418 44.94 73.96 -43.72
CA ALA A 418 44.23 73.06 -42.83
C ALA A 418 42.72 73.22 -42.93
N ALA A 419 42.13 74.30 -43.44
CA ALA A 419 40.69 74.36 -43.69
C ALA A 419 40.33 73.51 -44.91
N HIS A 420 41.20 73.46 -45.92
CA HIS A 420 41.02 72.54 -47.05
C HIS A 420 41.34 71.09 -46.67
N ILE A 421 42.41 70.86 -45.90
CA ILE A 421 42.83 69.54 -45.46
C ILE A 421 41.92 68.98 -44.35
N ALA A 422 41.45 69.81 -43.43
CA ALA A 422 40.48 69.41 -42.41
C ALA A 422 39.17 68.99 -43.08
N VAL A 423 38.75 69.60 -44.18
CA VAL A 423 37.59 69.11 -44.94
C VAL A 423 37.84 67.69 -45.46
N THR A 424 39.01 67.38 -46.04
CA THR A 424 39.34 66.03 -46.54
C THR A 424 39.61 65.02 -45.41
N GLU A 425 40.28 65.40 -44.33
CA GLU A 425 40.49 64.57 -43.13
C GLU A 425 39.17 64.29 -42.42
N ARG A 426 38.28 65.29 -42.33
CA ARG A 426 36.93 65.13 -41.80
C ARG A 426 36.11 64.19 -42.68
N LEU A 427 36.20 64.32 -44.00
CA LEU A 427 35.57 63.39 -44.94
C LEU A 427 36.05 61.96 -44.69
N ALA A 428 37.37 61.76 -44.55
CA ALA A 428 37.97 60.45 -44.26
C ALA A 428 37.59 59.91 -42.88
N GLN A 429 37.50 60.77 -41.86
CA GLN A 429 37.09 60.41 -40.51
C GLN A 429 35.63 59.95 -40.48
N ILE A 430 34.74 60.71 -41.11
CA ILE A 430 33.31 60.38 -41.20
C ILE A 430 33.10 59.11 -42.03
N MET A 431 33.78 58.96 -43.18
CA MET A 431 33.77 57.71 -43.95
C MET A 431 34.31 56.52 -43.14
N GLY A 432 35.38 56.71 -42.37
CA GLY A 432 35.94 55.67 -41.50
C GLY A 432 34.95 55.23 -40.42
N ARG A 433 34.20 56.16 -39.83
CA ARG A 433 33.11 55.84 -38.89
C ARG A 433 31.95 55.11 -39.56
N TYR A 434 31.54 55.57 -40.74
CA TYR A 434 30.47 54.90 -41.49
C TYR A 434 30.87 53.47 -41.89
N ALA A 435 32.13 53.24 -42.25
CA ALA A 435 32.65 51.92 -42.61
C ALA A 435 32.62 50.91 -41.45
N ILE A 436 32.78 51.37 -40.20
CA ILE A 436 32.63 50.52 -39.00
C ILE A 436 31.19 50.48 -38.48
N GLY A 437 30.25 51.14 -39.16
CA GLY A 437 28.82 51.13 -38.83
C GLY A 437 28.35 52.22 -37.85
N ASP A 438 29.21 53.16 -37.44
CA ASP A 438 28.82 54.32 -36.62
C ASP A 438 28.35 55.47 -37.50
N LEU A 439 27.03 55.56 -37.68
CA LEU A 439 26.35 56.58 -38.48
C LEU A 439 25.83 57.73 -37.61
N SER A 440 26.28 57.88 -36.37
CA SER A 440 25.72 58.91 -35.46
C SER A 440 26.06 60.33 -35.91
N GLU A 441 27.22 60.53 -36.53
CA GLU A 441 27.74 61.84 -36.89
C GLU A 441 27.35 62.25 -38.31
N ASP A 442 26.90 63.49 -38.49
CA ASP A 442 26.61 64.08 -39.80
C ASP A 442 27.86 64.76 -40.37
N MET A 443 27.97 64.79 -41.69
CA MET A 443 28.98 65.63 -42.34
C MET A 443 28.60 67.10 -42.18
N ASP A 444 29.55 67.92 -41.76
CA ASP A 444 29.36 69.36 -41.61
C ASP A 444 28.89 69.98 -42.95
N ARG A 445 28.00 70.97 -42.90
CA ARG A 445 27.47 71.65 -44.10
C ARG A 445 28.53 72.61 -44.65
N LEU A 446 29.13 72.23 -45.77
CA LEU A 446 30.17 73.04 -46.40
C LEU A 446 29.56 74.08 -47.34
N PRO A 447 29.96 75.36 -47.26
CA PRO A 447 29.43 76.42 -48.11
C PRO A 447 30.05 76.42 -49.53
N GLY A 448 29.33 77.00 -50.50
CA GLY A 448 29.82 77.19 -51.87
C GLY A 448 30.01 75.87 -52.64
N GLU A 449 31.06 75.80 -53.47
CA GLU A 449 31.33 74.61 -54.31
C GLU A 449 31.61 73.33 -53.50
N LYS A 450 32.02 73.45 -52.23
CA LYS A 450 32.27 72.30 -51.34
C LYS A 450 30.98 71.62 -50.85
N ALA A 451 29.80 72.23 -51.02
CA ALA A 451 28.52 71.69 -50.56
C ALA A 451 28.20 70.30 -51.13
N ARG A 452 28.64 70.03 -52.37
CA ARG A 452 28.47 68.74 -53.06
C ARG A 452 29.08 67.55 -52.29
N LEU A 453 30.16 67.78 -51.54
CA LEU A 453 30.78 66.75 -50.70
C LEU A 453 29.88 66.38 -49.52
N SER A 454 29.28 67.38 -48.85
CA SER A 454 28.31 67.14 -47.77
C SER A 454 27.07 66.41 -48.28
N GLU A 455 26.52 66.80 -49.43
CA GLU A 455 25.35 66.14 -50.05
C GLU A 455 25.62 64.66 -50.42
N THR A 456 26.82 64.37 -50.93
CA THR A 456 27.21 62.99 -51.26
C THR A 456 27.32 62.14 -49.99
N MET A 457 27.90 62.68 -48.92
CA MET A 457 28.02 61.99 -47.63
C MET A 457 26.67 61.73 -46.98
N ASP A 458 25.73 62.68 -47.07
CA ASP A 458 24.36 62.46 -46.62
C ASP A 458 23.69 61.31 -47.35
N THR A 459 23.90 61.22 -48.67
CA THR A 459 23.33 60.14 -49.48
C THR A 459 23.89 58.78 -49.04
N VAL A 460 25.21 58.69 -48.79
CA VAL A 460 25.84 57.47 -48.24
C VAL A 460 25.29 57.14 -46.86
N LYS A 461 25.24 58.11 -45.95
CA LYS A 461 24.68 57.94 -44.59
C LYS A 461 23.24 57.45 -44.64
N HIS A 462 22.41 58.08 -45.47
CA HIS A 462 21.00 57.76 -45.63
C HIS A 462 20.81 56.30 -46.06
N ASN A 463 21.52 55.87 -47.09
CA ASN A 463 21.42 54.50 -47.60
C ASN A 463 21.89 53.45 -46.57
N LEU A 464 23.02 53.70 -45.90
CA LEU A 464 23.52 52.80 -44.84
C LEU A 464 22.59 52.76 -43.62
N THR A 465 22.02 53.90 -43.24
CA THR A 465 21.06 53.99 -42.12
C THR A 465 19.77 53.27 -42.45
N ALA A 466 19.24 53.45 -43.66
CA ALA A 466 18.04 52.76 -44.13
C ALA A 466 18.23 51.24 -44.09
N MET A 467 19.37 50.73 -44.57
CA MET A 467 19.66 49.31 -44.55
C MET A 467 19.83 48.76 -43.12
N ASN A 468 20.57 49.45 -42.26
CA ASN A 468 20.75 49.05 -40.85
C ASN A 468 19.39 49.01 -40.11
N THR A 469 18.51 49.97 -40.40
CA THR A 469 17.15 50.01 -39.85
C THR A 469 16.32 48.82 -40.31
N GLU A 470 16.39 48.48 -41.60
CA GLU A 470 15.66 47.34 -42.17
C GLU A 470 16.12 46.00 -41.57
N ILE A 471 17.44 45.80 -41.45
CA ILE A 471 18.02 44.60 -40.82
C ILE A 471 17.59 44.51 -39.35
N LYS A 472 17.66 45.61 -38.60
CA LYS A 472 17.21 45.63 -37.19
C LYS A 472 15.72 45.34 -37.04
N HIS A 473 14.90 45.81 -37.97
CA HIS A 473 13.47 45.54 -37.97
C HIS A 473 13.19 44.04 -38.13
N LEU A 474 13.77 43.40 -39.14
CA LEU A 474 13.59 41.96 -39.37
C LEU A 474 14.22 41.10 -38.26
N ALA A 475 15.42 41.44 -37.81
CA ALA A 475 16.07 40.73 -36.71
C ALA A 475 15.29 40.88 -35.39
N GLY A 476 14.73 42.05 -35.13
CA GLY A 476 13.86 42.30 -33.97
C GLY A 476 12.57 41.50 -34.02
N ALA A 477 11.92 41.43 -35.20
CA ALA A 477 10.74 40.60 -35.40
C ALA A 477 11.04 39.11 -35.17
N ALA A 478 12.11 38.60 -35.78
CA ALA A 478 12.57 37.22 -35.58
C ALA A 478 12.91 36.89 -34.12
N ALA A 479 13.60 37.79 -33.41
CA ALA A 479 13.91 37.64 -31.99
C ALA A 479 12.67 37.65 -31.09
N ALA A 480 11.60 38.34 -31.52
CA ALA A 480 10.29 38.30 -30.89
C ALA A 480 9.44 37.08 -31.32
N GLY A 481 9.95 36.23 -32.21
CA GLY A 481 9.25 35.05 -32.73
C GLY A 481 8.28 35.34 -33.89
N ASP A 482 8.24 36.57 -34.41
CA ASP A 482 7.42 36.94 -35.57
C ASP A 482 8.24 36.82 -36.86
N PHE A 483 8.15 35.64 -37.49
CA PHE A 483 8.79 35.37 -38.77
C PHE A 483 7.90 35.74 -39.97
N SER A 484 6.72 36.34 -39.77
CA SER A 484 5.82 36.72 -40.86
C SER A 484 6.21 38.05 -41.52
N VAL A 485 7.00 38.88 -40.82
CA VAL A 485 7.44 40.21 -41.27
C VAL A 485 8.39 40.10 -42.48
N ARG A 486 8.21 40.99 -43.47
CA ARG A 486 9.07 41.09 -44.65
C ARG A 486 9.61 42.50 -44.81
N GLY A 487 10.88 42.59 -45.20
CA GLY A 487 11.55 43.85 -45.49
C GLY A 487 11.21 44.36 -46.88
N ASP A 488 11.22 45.68 -47.04
CA ASP A 488 10.85 46.34 -48.29
C ASP A 488 12.02 46.38 -49.27
N THR A 489 12.01 45.44 -50.22
CA THR A 489 13.09 45.23 -51.19
C THR A 489 13.10 46.30 -52.29
N ALA A 490 11.97 46.96 -52.55
CA ALA A 490 11.85 47.99 -53.58
C ALA A 490 12.60 49.28 -53.23
N ARG A 491 12.89 49.50 -51.94
CA ARG A 491 13.64 50.66 -51.44
C ARG A 491 15.15 50.58 -51.67
N PHE A 492 15.67 49.41 -52.04
CA PHE A 492 17.10 49.16 -52.18
C PHE A 492 17.46 48.78 -53.62
N GLN A 493 18.73 49.00 -53.99
CA GLN A 493 19.26 48.67 -55.32
C GLN A 493 20.52 47.81 -55.19
N TYR A 494 20.83 47.04 -56.23
CA TYR A 494 22.01 46.19 -56.31
C TYR A 494 22.16 45.26 -55.08
N ASP A 495 23.33 45.21 -54.45
CA ASP A 495 23.63 44.27 -53.37
C ASP A 495 22.78 44.49 -52.10
N PHE A 496 22.36 45.73 -51.82
CA PHE A 496 21.47 45.98 -50.69
C PHE A 496 20.10 45.33 -50.88
N ARG A 497 19.60 45.27 -52.11
CA ARG A 497 18.35 44.57 -52.41
C ARG A 497 18.50 43.05 -52.22
N LEU A 498 19.58 42.47 -52.74
CA LEU A 498 19.86 41.03 -52.62
C LEU A 498 19.95 40.58 -51.15
N MET A 499 20.53 41.42 -50.28
CA MET A 499 20.57 41.14 -48.84
C MET A 499 19.18 41.10 -48.21
N VAL A 500 18.30 42.07 -48.50
CA VAL A 500 16.92 42.08 -47.97
C VAL A 500 16.12 40.90 -48.54
N ASP A 501 16.24 40.60 -49.84
CA ASP A 501 15.60 39.44 -50.46
C ASP A 501 16.03 38.12 -49.76
N SER A 502 17.33 37.98 -49.46
CA SER A 502 17.86 36.81 -48.75
C SER A 502 17.33 36.69 -47.32
N LEU A 503 17.25 37.82 -46.59
CA LEU A 503 16.66 37.85 -45.24
C LEU A 503 15.17 37.49 -45.28
N ASN A 504 14.43 37.98 -46.26
CA ASN A 504 13.02 37.64 -46.46
C ASN A 504 12.82 36.16 -46.75
N GLN A 505 13.69 35.53 -47.55
CA GLN A 505 13.62 34.10 -47.82
C GLN A 505 13.89 33.26 -46.57
N LEU A 506 14.89 33.65 -45.76
CA LEU A 506 15.15 33.01 -44.46
C LEU A 506 13.94 33.13 -43.52
N MET A 507 13.34 34.32 -43.41
CA MET A 507 12.12 34.53 -42.61
C MET A 507 10.96 33.66 -43.11
N ALA A 508 10.72 33.60 -44.42
CA ALA A 508 9.65 32.79 -45.00
C ALA A 508 9.82 31.28 -44.74
N THR A 509 11.06 30.80 -44.81
CA THR A 509 11.36 29.38 -44.58
C THR A 509 11.16 29.01 -43.11
N ALA A 510 11.64 29.87 -42.19
CA ALA A 510 11.44 29.68 -40.75
C ALA A 510 9.95 29.74 -40.36
N ASP A 511 9.20 30.72 -40.89
CA ASP A 511 7.76 30.90 -40.65
C ASP A 511 6.95 29.66 -41.06
N GLY A 512 7.12 29.19 -42.30
CA GLY A 512 6.39 28.02 -42.82
C GLY A 512 6.65 26.75 -42.01
N ASN A 513 7.91 26.48 -41.67
CA ASN A 513 8.29 25.26 -40.95
C ASN A 513 7.80 25.27 -39.49
N LEU A 514 7.94 26.40 -38.79
CA LEU A 514 7.45 26.55 -37.42
C LEU A 514 5.91 26.53 -37.37
N HIS A 515 5.25 27.08 -38.39
CA HIS A 515 3.79 27.01 -38.51
C HIS A 515 3.28 25.58 -38.72
N ALA A 516 3.97 24.78 -39.54
CA ALA A 516 3.64 23.37 -39.75
C ALA A 516 3.75 22.56 -38.45
N LEU A 517 4.84 22.73 -37.68
CA LEU A 517 4.97 22.10 -36.36
C LEU A 517 3.85 22.56 -35.41
N SER A 518 3.63 23.87 -35.31
CA SER A 518 2.60 24.43 -34.44
C SER A 518 1.20 23.86 -34.74
N SER A 519 0.91 23.63 -36.02
CA SER A 519 -0.35 23.03 -36.48
C SER A 519 -0.46 21.55 -36.11
N LEU A 520 0.63 20.79 -36.23
CA LEU A 520 0.68 19.39 -35.78
C LEU A 520 0.48 19.30 -34.26
N LEU A 521 1.21 20.09 -33.47
CA LEU A 521 1.07 20.10 -32.01
C LEU A 521 -0.34 20.50 -31.57
N ARG A 522 -0.97 21.46 -32.25
CA ARG A 522 -2.39 21.80 -32.03
C ARG A 522 -3.33 20.64 -32.33
N SER A 523 -3.04 19.87 -33.38
CA SER A 523 -3.82 18.67 -33.74
C SER A 523 -3.69 17.59 -32.67
N ILE A 524 -2.47 17.30 -32.22
CA ILE A 524 -2.20 16.35 -31.13
C ILE A 524 -2.89 16.77 -29.83
N ALA A 525 -2.81 18.06 -29.46
CA ALA A 525 -3.48 18.60 -28.28
C ALA A 525 -5.02 18.51 -28.36
N ALA A 526 -5.58 18.58 -29.58
CA ALA A 526 -7.00 18.35 -29.83
C ALA A 526 -7.38 16.87 -29.91
N GLY A 527 -6.43 15.95 -29.68
CA GLY A 527 -6.62 14.50 -29.73
C GLY A 527 -6.47 13.89 -31.13
N ASP A 528 -6.13 14.66 -32.16
CA ASP A 528 -5.94 14.11 -33.50
C ASP A 528 -4.52 13.58 -33.70
N LEU A 529 -4.35 12.28 -33.51
CA LEU A 529 -3.08 11.56 -33.72
C LEU A 529 -2.95 11.03 -35.15
N THR A 530 -3.86 11.40 -36.06
CA THR A 530 -3.75 11.07 -37.50
C THR A 530 -3.03 12.16 -38.29
N ALA A 531 -2.97 13.38 -37.74
CA ALA A 531 -2.26 14.49 -38.35
C ALA A 531 -0.75 14.18 -38.51
N ARG A 532 -0.16 14.63 -39.61
CA ARG A 532 1.26 14.50 -39.91
C ARG A 532 1.79 15.81 -40.47
N MET A 533 3.04 16.12 -40.15
CA MET A 533 3.76 17.21 -40.78
C MET A 533 4.22 16.73 -42.17
N GLN A 534 3.83 17.46 -43.21
CA GLN A 534 4.07 17.11 -44.62
C GLN A 534 4.71 18.32 -45.33
N GLY A 535 5.74 18.07 -46.13
CA GLY A 535 6.47 19.11 -46.85
C GLY A 535 7.90 18.69 -47.18
N ASP A 536 8.55 19.47 -48.06
CA ASP A 536 9.98 19.33 -48.36
C ASP A 536 10.79 20.17 -47.36
N PHE A 537 11.13 19.55 -46.23
CA PHE A 537 11.94 20.17 -45.18
C PHE A 537 13.42 19.81 -45.37
N GLN A 538 14.31 20.70 -44.97
CA GLN A 538 15.76 20.53 -45.15
C GLN A 538 16.51 20.79 -43.84
N GLY A 539 17.63 20.11 -43.65
CA GLY A 539 18.48 20.25 -42.45
C GLY A 539 17.71 19.97 -41.15
N VAL A 540 17.84 20.85 -40.16
CA VAL A 540 17.22 20.69 -38.83
C VAL A 540 15.69 20.59 -38.91
N PHE A 541 15.06 21.27 -39.87
CA PHE A 541 13.60 21.20 -40.03
C PHE A 541 13.12 19.85 -40.56
N ALA A 542 13.95 19.11 -41.31
CA ALA A 542 13.65 17.75 -41.74
C ALA A 542 13.66 16.78 -40.56
N THR A 543 14.72 16.81 -39.75
CA THR A 543 14.81 16.02 -38.52
C THR A 543 13.65 16.30 -37.59
N MET A 544 13.28 17.59 -37.43
CA MET A 544 12.15 18.01 -36.61
C MET A 544 10.80 17.47 -37.13
N CYS A 545 10.62 17.39 -38.46
CA CYS A 545 9.45 16.77 -39.08
C CYS A 545 9.39 15.27 -38.76
N ASP A 546 10.51 14.56 -38.94
CA ASP A 546 10.62 13.13 -38.69
C ASP A 546 10.35 12.80 -37.21
N ASP A 547 10.99 13.53 -36.28
CA ASP A 547 10.81 13.35 -34.84
C ASP A 547 9.36 13.62 -34.40
N ALA A 548 8.73 14.66 -34.94
CA ALA A 548 7.34 15.00 -34.61
C ALA A 548 6.36 13.94 -35.15
N ASN A 549 6.58 13.44 -36.37
CA ASN A 549 5.78 12.37 -36.95
C ASN A 549 5.97 11.05 -36.21
N ALA A 550 7.20 10.68 -35.86
CA ALA A 550 7.51 9.49 -35.07
C ALA A 550 6.88 9.53 -33.68
N THR A 551 6.90 10.69 -33.02
CA THR A 551 6.22 10.90 -31.73
C THR A 551 4.72 10.69 -31.86
N THR A 552 4.11 11.23 -32.91
CA THR A 552 2.66 11.08 -33.16
C THR A 552 2.29 9.62 -33.44
N GLU A 553 3.12 8.89 -34.18
CA GLU A 553 2.94 7.47 -34.45
C GLU A 553 3.04 6.60 -33.19
N GLN A 554 4.05 6.83 -32.34
CA GLN A 554 4.18 6.12 -31.07
C GLN A 554 2.98 6.36 -30.15
N LEU A 555 2.53 7.61 -30.03
CA LEU A 555 1.34 7.93 -29.23
C LEU A 555 0.09 7.24 -29.80
N ALA A 556 -0.11 7.25 -31.12
CA ALA A 556 -1.22 6.58 -31.77
C ALA A 556 -1.21 5.06 -31.50
N ALA A 557 -0.02 4.43 -31.58
CA ALA A 557 0.14 3.01 -31.30
C ALA A 557 -0.16 2.65 -29.84
N ILE A 558 0.27 3.48 -28.88
CA ILE A 558 -0.03 3.29 -27.45
C ILE A 558 -1.54 3.38 -27.22
N VAL A 559 -2.20 4.42 -27.74
CA VAL A 559 -3.64 4.61 -27.60
C VAL A 559 -4.43 3.45 -28.21
N ALA A 560 -4.04 2.96 -29.39
CA ALA A 560 -4.69 1.82 -30.04
C ALA A 560 -4.56 0.52 -29.22
N ARG A 561 -3.39 0.28 -28.60
CA ARG A 561 -3.18 -0.85 -27.69
C ARG A 561 -4.04 -0.74 -26.43
N ILE A 562 -4.19 0.47 -25.87
CA ILE A 562 -5.06 0.71 -24.71
C ILE A 562 -6.54 0.47 -25.08
N GLN A 563 -7.00 0.94 -26.25
CA GLN A 563 -8.36 0.68 -26.74
C GLN A 563 -8.63 -0.83 -26.87
N THR A 564 -7.69 -1.57 -27.46
CA THR A 564 -7.80 -3.03 -27.60
C THR A 564 -7.84 -3.72 -26.23
N ALA A 565 -6.96 -3.32 -25.31
CA ALA A 565 -6.92 -3.88 -23.96
C ALA A 565 -8.21 -3.60 -23.18
N ALA A 566 -8.77 -2.39 -23.27
CA ALA A 566 -10.02 -2.03 -22.62
C ALA A 566 -11.20 -2.88 -23.12
N VAL A 567 -11.28 -3.17 -24.43
CA VAL A 567 -12.31 -4.06 -24.99
C VAL A 567 -12.15 -5.49 -24.44
N SER A 568 -10.92 -6.01 -24.41
CA SER A 568 -10.65 -7.35 -23.86
C SER A 568 -10.97 -7.46 -22.37
N ILE A 569 -10.61 -6.45 -21.57
CA ILE A 569 -10.93 -6.41 -20.13
C ILE A 569 -12.45 -6.39 -19.93
N ASN A 570 -13.18 -5.58 -20.70
CA ASN A 570 -14.63 -5.53 -20.60
C ASN A 570 -15.28 -6.88 -20.95
N ALA A 571 -14.80 -7.56 -21.98
CA ALA A 571 -15.30 -8.89 -22.34
C ALA A 571 -15.02 -9.92 -21.23
N ALA A 572 -13.80 -9.95 -20.69
CA ALA A 572 -13.42 -10.84 -19.59
C ALA A 572 -14.21 -10.55 -18.31
N ALA A 573 -14.41 -9.28 -17.96
CA ALA A 573 -15.21 -8.88 -16.80
C ALA A 573 -16.66 -9.34 -16.92
N SER A 574 -17.26 -9.21 -18.12
CA SER A 574 -18.63 -9.67 -18.40
C SER A 574 -18.77 -11.20 -18.30
N GLU A 575 -17.75 -11.94 -18.78
CA GLU A 575 -17.68 -13.40 -18.65
C GLU A 575 -17.56 -13.83 -17.18
N ILE A 576 -16.72 -13.15 -16.39
CA ILE A 576 -16.60 -13.39 -14.94
C ILE A 576 -17.93 -13.10 -14.24
N ALA A 577 -18.60 -11.99 -14.55
CA ALA A 577 -19.90 -11.64 -13.97
C ALA A 577 -20.95 -12.73 -14.24
N THR A 578 -21.02 -13.21 -15.49
CA THR A 578 -21.92 -14.31 -15.88
C THR A 578 -21.56 -15.62 -15.15
N GLY A 579 -20.27 -15.92 -15.01
CA GLY A 579 -19.79 -17.09 -14.27
C GLY A 579 -20.13 -17.03 -12.77
N ASN A 580 -20.05 -15.85 -12.16
CA ASN A 580 -20.45 -15.64 -10.78
C ASN A 580 -21.95 -15.75 -10.57
N ASP A 581 -22.78 -15.27 -11.52
CA ASP A 581 -24.23 -15.49 -11.46
C ASP A 581 -24.59 -16.98 -11.49
N ASP A 582 -23.87 -17.80 -12.27
CA ASP A 582 -24.05 -19.25 -12.26
C ASP A 582 -23.59 -19.90 -10.95
N LEU A 583 -22.43 -19.46 -10.44
CA LEU A 583 -21.91 -19.93 -9.15
C LEU A 583 -22.85 -19.56 -8.00
N SER A 584 -23.42 -18.34 -7.99
CA SER A 584 -24.44 -17.90 -7.03
C SER A 584 -25.61 -18.88 -7.01
N ARG A 585 -26.19 -19.18 -8.18
CA ARG A 585 -27.34 -20.08 -8.32
C ARG A 585 -27.03 -21.50 -7.84
N ARG A 586 -25.81 -21.99 -8.10
CA ARG A 586 -25.35 -23.31 -7.61
C ARG A 586 -25.13 -23.33 -6.10
N THR A 587 -24.60 -22.25 -5.54
CA THR A 587 -24.42 -22.08 -4.09
C THR A 587 -25.78 -22.04 -3.37
N GLU A 588 -26.77 -21.32 -3.90
CA GLU A 588 -28.15 -21.33 -3.39
C GLU A 588 -28.78 -22.73 -3.43
N GLN A 589 -28.62 -23.45 -4.55
CA GLN A 589 -29.11 -24.82 -4.68
C GLN A 589 -28.39 -25.79 -3.72
N GLN A 590 -27.10 -25.59 -3.49
CA GLN A 590 -26.32 -26.36 -2.54
C GLN A 590 -26.78 -26.09 -1.10
N ALA A 591 -27.04 -24.84 -0.74
CA ALA A 591 -27.61 -24.47 0.56
C ALA A 591 -28.95 -25.18 0.80
N ALA A 592 -29.86 -25.15 -0.17
CA ALA A 592 -31.14 -25.86 -0.08
C ALA A 592 -30.96 -27.39 0.09
N SER A 593 -29.98 -27.98 -0.61
CA SER A 593 -29.67 -29.41 -0.50
C SER A 593 -29.06 -29.77 0.87
N LEU A 594 -28.28 -28.86 1.46
CA LEU A 594 -27.72 -29.00 2.80
C LEU A 594 -28.81 -28.88 3.88
N GLU A 595 -29.78 -27.98 3.72
CA GLU A 595 -30.94 -27.90 4.61
C GLU A 595 -31.76 -29.20 4.62
N GLU A 596 -32.04 -29.77 3.44
CA GLU A 596 -32.74 -31.06 3.32
C GLU A 596 -31.94 -32.22 3.92
N THR A 597 -30.62 -32.21 3.72
CA THR A 597 -29.71 -33.20 4.32
C THR A 597 -29.68 -33.07 5.84
N ALA A 598 -29.62 -31.85 6.39
CA ALA A 598 -29.63 -31.60 7.82
C ALA A 598 -30.95 -32.07 8.47
N ALA A 599 -32.09 -31.77 7.84
CA ALA A 599 -33.40 -32.25 8.30
C ALA A 599 -33.49 -33.79 8.29
N SER A 600 -33.01 -34.42 7.22
CA SER A 600 -32.95 -35.88 7.11
C SER A 600 -32.04 -36.50 8.18
N MET A 601 -30.92 -35.83 8.50
CA MET A 601 -29.99 -36.25 9.54
C MET A 601 -30.60 -36.13 10.95
N GLU A 602 -31.40 -35.11 11.23
CA GLU A 602 -32.14 -35.02 12.49
C GLU A 602 -33.17 -36.15 12.63
N GLU A 603 -33.91 -36.46 11.58
CA GLU A 603 -34.87 -37.58 11.56
C GLU A 603 -34.17 -38.93 11.74
N LEU A 604 -33.04 -39.15 11.06
CA LEU A 604 -32.22 -40.34 11.22
C LEU A 604 -31.66 -40.46 12.65
N THR A 605 -31.14 -39.37 13.21
CA THR A 605 -30.63 -39.33 14.60
C THR A 605 -31.72 -39.74 15.58
N SER A 606 -32.93 -39.18 15.41
CA SER A 606 -34.09 -39.49 16.23
C SER A 606 -34.47 -40.97 16.12
N THR A 607 -34.51 -41.50 14.90
CA THR A 607 -34.88 -42.91 14.63
C THR A 607 -33.85 -43.88 15.21
N VAL A 608 -32.55 -43.61 15.07
CA VAL A 608 -31.47 -44.45 15.62
C VAL A 608 -31.51 -44.43 17.15
N LYS A 609 -31.71 -43.26 17.77
CA LYS A 609 -31.86 -43.14 19.23
C LYS A 609 -33.10 -43.91 19.72
N GLN A 610 -34.20 -43.85 18.98
CA GLN A 610 -35.41 -44.60 19.31
C GLN A 610 -35.21 -46.11 19.14
N ASN A 611 -34.44 -46.56 18.14
CA ASN A 611 -34.08 -47.96 17.96
C ASN A 611 -33.20 -48.49 19.09
N ALA A 612 -32.20 -47.72 19.53
CA ALA A 612 -31.37 -48.09 20.68
C ALA A 612 -32.21 -48.29 21.95
N GLU A 613 -33.17 -47.39 22.21
CA GLU A 613 -34.08 -47.49 23.35
C GLU A 613 -35.04 -48.68 23.21
N ARG A 614 -35.62 -48.89 22.02
CA ARG A 614 -36.49 -50.05 21.74
C ARG A 614 -35.74 -51.38 21.92
N ALA A 615 -34.49 -51.46 21.48
CA ALA A 615 -33.64 -52.63 21.69
C ALA A 615 -33.39 -52.88 23.18
N ARG A 616 -33.09 -51.82 23.96
CA ARG A 616 -32.98 -51.90 25.42
C ARG A 616 -34.26 -52.40 26.09
N GLN A 617 -35.42 -51.89 25.67
CA GLN A 617 -36.71 -52.28 26.21
C GLN A 617 -37.07 -53.73 25.85
N ALA A 618 -36.81 -54.14 24.60
CA ALA A 618 -36.96 -55.52 24.15
C ALA A 618 -36.03 -56.47 24.92
N ASN A 619 -34.81 -56.05 25.21
CA ASN A 619 -33.86 -56.81 26.02
C ASN A 619 -34.38 -57.07 27.44
N GLN A 620 -34.98 -56.05 28.08
CA GLN A 620 -35.61 -56.20 29.40
C GLN A 620 -36.83 -57.15 29.37
N LEU A 621 -37.67 -57.04 28.33
CA LEU A 621 -38.81 -57.94 28.13
C LEU A 621 -38.37 -59.39 27.91
N ALA A 622 -37.33 -59.61 27.10
CA ALA A 622 -36.74 -60.92 26.88
C ALA A 622 -36.18 -61.51 28.19
N ALA A 623 -35.41 -60.73 28.96
CA ALA A 623 -34.90 -61.17 30.26
C ALA A 623 -36.04 -61.55 31.23
N GLY A 624 -37.13 -60.79 31.24
CA GLY A 624 -38.34 -61.12 32.00
C GLY A 624 -38.99 -62.43 31.55
N ALA A 625 -39.15 -62.64 30.25
CA ALA A 625 -39.70 -63.87 29.68
C ALA A 625 -38.82 -65.10 29.98
N ALA A 626 -37.50 -64.96 29.92
CA ALA A 626 -36.55 -66.02 30.29
C ALA A 626 -36.69 -66.39 31.78
N SER A 627 -36.87 -65.40 32.66
CA SER A 627 -37.11 -65.65 34.09
C SER A 627 -38.40 -66.44 34.33
N VAL A 628 -39.50 -66.06 33.66
CA VAL A 628 -40.79 -66.77 33.75
C VAL A 628 -40.69 -68.19 33.20
N ALA A 629 -40.04 -68.38 32.05
CA ALA A 629 -39.84 -69.71 31.46
C ALA A 629 -38.97 -70.60 32.37
N SER A 630 -37.94 -70.04 33.00
CA SER A 630 -37.11 -70.75 33.99
C SER A 630 -37.92 -71.18 35.22
N GLN A 631 -38.75 -70.28 35.77
CA GLN A 631 -39.67 -70.63 36.86
C GLN A 631 -40.70 -71.70 36.44
N GLY A 632 -41.23 -71.60 35.22
CA GLY A 632 -42.12 -72.61 34.64
C GLY A 632 -41.45 -73.98 34.55
N GLY A 633 -40.19 -74.03 34.08
CA GLY A 633 -39.38 -75.25 34.07
C GLY A 633 -39.19 -75.86 35.47
N ALA A 634 -38.96 -75.02 36.50
CA ALA A 634 -38.84 -75.47 37.88
C ALA A 634 -40.16 -76.09 38.41
N VAL A 635 -41.30 -75.46 38.12
CA VAL A 635 -42.63 -75.99 38.49
C VAL A 635 -42.91 -77.32 37.77
N VAL A 636 -42.61 -77.41 36.48
CA VAL A 636 -42.72 -78.65 35.71
C VAL A 636 -41.85 -79.76 36.32
N GLY A 637 -40.61 -79.43 36.74
CA GLY A 637 -39.74 -80.36 37.46
C GLY A 637 -40.36 -80.90 38.76
N GLN A 638 -41.05 -80.06 39.53
CA GLN A 638 -41.80 -80.48 40.72
C GLN A 638 -42.97 -81.41 40.37
N VAL A 639 -43.65 -81.18 39.23
CA VAL A 639 -44.74 -82.05 38.75
C VAL A 639 -44.20 -83.43 38.35
N VAL A 640 -43.06 -83.50 37.63
CA VAL A 640 -42.40 -84.79 37.31
C VAL A 640 -42.06 -85.56 38.58
N GLN A 641 -41.46 -84.88 39.57
CA GLN A 641 -41.13 -85.51 40.86
C GLN A 641 -42.37 -86.05 41.58
N THR A 642 -43.49 -85.31 41.53
CA THR A 642 -44.77 -85.74 42.12
C THR A 642 -45.36 -86.93 41.37
N MET A 643 -45.33 -86.93 40.03
CA MET A 643 -45.80 -88.05 39.21
C MET A 643 -44.99 -89.32 39.45
N SER A 644 -43.66 -89.22 39.57
CA SER A 644 -42.81 -90.34 39.97
C SER A 644 -43.17 -90.88 41.35
N GLY A 645 -43.50 -90.00 42.31
CA GLY A 645 -44.00 -90.41 43.63
C GLY A 645 -45.36 -91.12 43.57
N ILE A 646 -46.28 -90.69 42.71
CA ILE A 646 -47.59 -91.33 42.48
C ILE A 646 -47.41 -92.70 41.81
N GLU A 647 -46.51 -92.81 40.84
CA GLU A 647 -46.19 -94.07 40.16
C GLU A 647 -45.65 -95.10 41.16
N ALA A 648 -44.67 -94.70 41.98
CA ALA A 648 -44.10 -95.55 43.03
C ALA A 648 -45.17 -95.99 44.05
N SER A 649 -46.06 -95.08 44.46
CA SER A 649 -47.16 -95.37 45.39
C SER A 649 -48.19 -96.33 44.78
N SER A 650 -48.54 -96.14 43.50
CA SER A 650 -49.49 -96.99 42.77
C SER A 650 -48.94 -98.40 42.57
N LYS A 651 -47.65 -98.53 42.24
CA LYS A 651 -46.97 -99.84 42.16
C LYS A 651 -46.99 -100.58 43.50
N LYS A 652 -46.74 -99.86 44.59
CA LYS A 652 -46.82 -100.41 45.95
C LYS A 652 -48.24 -100.86 46.32
N ILE A 653 -49.28 -100.14 45.88
CA ILE A 653 -50.67 -100.59 46.03
C ILE A 653 -50.90 -101.86 45.23
N GLY A 654 -50.41 -101.96 43.99
CA GLY A 654 -50.49 -103.16 43.16
C GLY A 654 -49.86 -104.40 43.82
N ASP A 655 -48.74 -104.21 44.52
CA ASP A 655 -48.09 -105.27 45.31
C ASP A 655 -48.98 -105.70 46.49
N ILE A 656 -49.57 -104.75 47.24
CA ILE A 656 -50.50 -105.03 48.35
C ILE A 656 -51.73 -105.80 47.86
N ILE A 657 -52.30 -105.41 46.72
CA ILE A 657 -53.46 -106.09 46.13
C ILE A 657 -53.10 -107.51 45.71
N SER A 658 -51.87 -107.74 45.23
CA SER A 658 -51.38 -109.09 44.91
C SER A 658 -51.27 -109.96 46.18
N VAL A 659 -50.89 -109.38 47.32
CA VAL A 659 -50.94 -110.08 48.63
C VAL A 659 -52.37 -110.38 49.05
N ILE A 660 -53.32 -109.45 48.86
CA ILE A 660 -54.74 -109.64 49.20
C ILE A 660 -55.36 -110.76 48.35
N ASP A 661 -55.07 -110.81 47.04
CA ASP A 661 -55.49 -111.92 46.17
C ASP A 661 -54.89 -113.26 46.65
N GLY A 662 -53.62 -113.26 47.07
CA GLY A 662 -52.98 -114.40 47.72
C GLY A 662 -53.68 -114.86 49.00
N ILE A 663 -54.07 -113.93 49.88
CA ILE A 663 -54.84 -114.22 51.10
C ILE A 663 -56.24 -114.76 50.75
N ALA A 664 -56.90 -114.19 49.76
CA ALA A 664 -58.21 -114.66 49.29
C ALA A 664 -58.11 -116.09 48.73
N PHE A 665 -57.08 -116.40 47.95
CA PHE A 665 -56.81 -117.76 47.47
C PHE A 665 -56.55 -118.74 48.62
N GLN A 666 -55.70 -118.39 49.59
CA GLN A 666 -55.44 -119.21 50.78
C GLN A 666 -56.73 -119.44 51.59
N THR A 667 -57.55 -118.41 51.76
CA THR A 667 -58.85 -118.48 52.46
C THR A 667 -59.83 -119.39 51.72
N ASN A 668 -59.85 -119.36 50.39
CA ASN A 668 -60.66 -120.23 49.54
C ASN A 668 -60.28 -121.72 49.70
N ILE A 669 -58.98 -122.02 49.81
CA ILE A 669 -58.47 -123.38 50.07
C ILE A 669 -58.78 -123.82 51.50
N LEU A 670 -58.58 -122.96 52.51
CA LEU A 670 -58.94 -123.24 53.90
C LEU A 670 -60.43 -123.53 54.06
N ALA A 671 -61.28 -122.72 53.41
CA ALA A 671 -62.73 -122.90 53.40
C ALA A 671 -63.14 -124.20 52.68
N LEU A 672 -62.46 -124.58 51.60
CA LEU A 672 -62.65 -125.88 50.95
C LEU A 672 -62.30 -127.04 51.89
N ASN A 673 -61.14 -126.97 52.54
CA ASN A 673 -60.70 -127.99 53.49
C ASN A 673 -61.69 -128.11 54.67
N ALA A 674 -62.18 -126.98 55.19
CA ALA A 674 -63.20 -126.94 56.23
C ALA A 674 -64.56 -127.51 55.76
N ALA A 675 -64.98 -127.22 54.53
CA ALA A 675 -66.21 -127.79 53.95
C ALA A 675 -66.10 -129.32 53.77
N VAL A 676 -64.93 -129.82 53.36
CA VAL A 676 -64.64 -131.26 53.26
C VAL A 676 -64.68 -131.93 54.63
N GLU A 677 -64.04 -131.34 55.65
CA GLU A 677 -64.04 -131.90 57.01
C GLU A 677 -65.42 -131.83 57.66
N ALA A 678 -66.20 -130.78 57.38
CA ALA A 678 -67.61 -130.68 57.79
C ALA A 678 -68.50 -131.74 57.11
N ALA A 679 -68.27 -132.07 55.84
CA ALA A 679 -68.94 -133.18 55.16
C ALA A 679 -68.54 -134.55 55.74
N ARG A 680 -67.30 -134.68 56.24
CA ARG A 680 -66.78 -135.88 56.91
C ARG A 680 -67.41 -136.14 58.29
N ALA A 681 -67.83 -135.08 58.98
CA ALA A 681 -68.49 -135.14 60.29
C ALA A 681 -70.01 -135.45 60.25
N GLY A 682 -70.60 -135.64 59.06
CA GLY A 682 -72.01 -136.03 58.90
C GLY A 682 -73.02 -134.98 59.40
N GLU A 683 -74.13 -135.39 60.01
CA GLU A 683 -75.21 -134.47 60.46
C GLU A 683 -74.74 -133.41 61.48
N GLN A 684 -73.69 -133.69 62.27
CA GLN A 684 -73.12 -132.75 63.24
C GLN A 684 -72.32 -131.61 62.58
N GLY A 685 -71.92 -131.77 61.31
CA GLY A 685 -71.13 -130.79 60.55
C GLY A 685 -71.94 -129.82 59.70
N ARG A 686 -73.28 -129.96 59.61
CA ARG A 686 -74.12 -129.15 58.68
C ARG A 686 -73.98 -127.65 58.88
N GLY A 687 -73.92 -127.16 60.13
CA GLY A 687 -73.73 -125.74 60.43
C GLY A 687 -72.36 -125.22 59.97
N PHE A 688 -71.31 -126.03 60.19
CA PHE A 688 -69.95 -125.69 59.75
C PHE A 688 -69.78 -125.74 58.23
N ALA A 689 -70.46 -126.66 57.54
CA ALA A 689 -70.43 -126.75 56.07
C ALA A 689 -71.05 -125.51 55.40
N VAL A 690 -72.13 -124.96 55.96
CA VAL A 690 -72.75 -123.71 55.48
C VAL A 690 -71.81 -122.53 55.68
N VAL A 691 -71.22 -122.39 56.87
CA VAL A 691 -70.24 -121.32 57.14
C VAL A 691 -69.01 -121.45 56.24
N ALA A 692 -68.48 -122.66 56.04
CA ALA A 692 -67.36 -122.90 55.14
C ALA A 692 -67.69 -122.55 53.68
N THR A 693 -68.91 -122.84 53.22
CA THR A 693 -69.37 -122.44 51.87
C THR A 693 -69.53 -120.92 51.74
N GLU A 694 -70.01 -120.25 52.78
CA GLU A 694 -70.14 -118.79 52.81
C GLU A 694 -68.76 -118.11 52.83
N VAL A 695 -67.82 -118.61 53.64
CA VAL A 695 -66.42 -118.14 53.67
C VAL A 695 -65.72 -118.36 52.33
N ARG A 696 -65.97 -119.51 51.68
CA ARG A 696 -65.47 -119.80 50.33
C ARG A 696 -66.00 -118.80 49.30
N THR A 697 -67.30 -118.51 49.34
CA THR A 697 -67.96 -117.55 48.45
C THR A 697 -67.43 -116.13 48.68
N LEU A 698 -67.22 -115.75 49.94
CA LEU A 698 -66.60 -114.46 50.31
C LEU A 698 -65.16 -114.37 49.81
N ALA A 699 -64.37 -115.43 49.97
CA ALA A 699 -62.99 -115.49 49.48
C ALA A 699 -62.93 -115.36 47.94
N GLN A 700 -63.83 -116.02 47.21
CA GLN A 700 -63.94 -115.88 45.76
C GLN A 700 -64.35 -114.45 45.34
N ARG A 701 -65.26 -113.82 46.09
CA ARG A 701 -65.63 -112.40 45.88
C ARG A 701 -64.46 -111.47 46.15
N SER A 702 -63.69 -111.69 47.22
CA SER A 702 -62.48 -110.91 47.54
C SER A 702 -61.39 -111.06 46.49
N ALA A 703 -61.18 -112.27 45.96
CA ALA A 703 -60.22 -112.52 44.87
C ALA A 703 -60.63 -111.78 43.58
N ASN A 704 -61.92 -111.85 43.20
CA ASN A 704 -62.43 -111.12 42.04
C ASN A 704 -62.29 -109.59 42.21
N ALA A 705 -62.65 -109.06 43.39
CA ALA A 705 -62.49 -107.63 43.69
C ALA A 705 -61.02 -107.21 43.70
N ALA A 706 -60.12 -108.02 44.27
CA ALA A 706 -58.68 -107.76 44.23
C ALA A 706 -58.16 -107.73 42.78
N LYS A 707 -58.64 -108.64 41.92
CA LYS A 707 -58.26 -108.69 40.50
C LYS A 707 -58.75 -107.46 39.72
N GLU A 708 -59.97 -107.01 39.97
CA GLU A 708 -60.51 -105.76 39.40
C GLU A 708 -59.71 -104.53 39.85
N ILE A 709 -59.38 -104.42 41.15
CA ILE A 709 -58.54 -103.34 41.67
C ILE A 709 -57.14 -103.40 41.05
N LYS A 710 -56.55 -104.60 40.90
CA LYS A 710 -55.24 -104.77 40.26
C LYS A 710 -55.25 -104.22 38.83
N THR A 711 -56.27 -104.56 38.04
CA THR A 711 -56.42 -104.01 36.68
C THR A 711 -56.53 -102.48 36.68
N LEU A 712 -57.31 -101.89 37.59
CA LEU A 712 -57.44 -100.43 37.70
C LEU A 712 -56.12 -99.76 38.13
N ILE A 713 -55.35 -100.40 39.00
CA ILE A 713 -54.03 -99.90 39.43
C ILE A 713 -53.02 -100.01 38.29
N ASP A 714 -52.98 -101.12 37.56
CA ASP A 714 -52.11 -101.30 36.40
C ASP A 714 -52.44 -100.25 35.32
N GLU A 715 -53.73 -99.99 35.07
CA GLU A 715 -54.16 -98.90 34.17
C GLU A 715 -53.74 -97.52 34.68
N SER A 716 -53.86 -97.27 35.99
CA SER A 716 -53.46 -96.00 36.62
C SER A 716 -51.94 -95.77 36.52
N VAL A 717 -51.13 -96.81 36.73
CA VAL A 717 -49.67 -96.77 36.53
C VAL A 717 -49.34 -96.42 35.08
N GLY A 718 -50.03 -97.04 34.11
CA GLY A 718 -49.88 -96.72 32.69
C GLY A 718 -50.19 -95.25 32.37
N ARG A 719 -51.31 -94.71 32.89
CA ARG A 719 -51.67 -93.30 32.69
C ARG A 719 -50.70 -92.32 33.37
N VAL A 720 -50.19 -92.66 34.56
CA VAL A 720 -49.19 -91.84 35.25
C VAL A 720 -47.86 -91.84 34.47
N ALA A 721 -47.45 -92.98 33.91
CA ALA A 721 -46.26 -93.06 33.07
C ALA A 721 -46.39 -92.21 31.79
N GLU A 722 -47.53 -92.27 31.10
CA GLU A 722 -47.81 -91.38 29.95
C GLU A 722 -47.82 -89.90 30.35
N GLY A 723 -48.47 -89.56 31.48
CA GLY A 723 -48.48 -88.21 32.02
C GLY A 723 -47.08 -87.70 32.37
N SER A 724 -46.25 -88.52 33.00
CA SER A 724 -44.86 -88.20 33.33
C SER A 724 -44.05 -87.90 32.06
N ALA A 725 -44.21 -88.73 31.02
CA ALA A 725 -43.52 -88.52 29.75
C ALA A 725 -43.93 -87.21 29.04
N LEU A 726 -45.21 -86.83 29.12
CA LEU A 726 -45.70 -85.55 28.57
C LEU A 726 -45.15 -84.34 29.33
N VAL A 727 -45.12 -84.41 30.67
CA VAL A 727 -44.61 -83.34 31.52
C VAL A 727 -43.10 -83.18 31.37
N GLU A 728 -42.35 -84.27 31.25
CA GLU A 728 -40.90 -84.23 30.97
C GLU A 728 -40.62 -83.57 29.62
N ARG A 729 -41.42 -83.89 28.59
CA ARG A 729 -41.34 -83.22 27.28
C ARG A 729 -41.65 -81.72 27.39
N ALA A 730 -42.66 -81.34 28.16
CA ALA A 730 -42.95 -79.93 28.44
C ALA A 730 -41.78 -79.22 29.16
N GLY A 731 -41.08 -79.92 30.05
CA GLY A 731 -39.88 -79.42 30.73
C GLY A 731 -38.73 -79.15 29.75
N THR A 732 -38.47 -80.08 28.82
CA THR A 732 -37.47 -79.86 27.76
C THR A 732 -37.83 -78.67 26.85
N THR A 733 -39.11 -78.51 26.49
CA THR A 733 -39.55 -77.35 25.70
C THR A 733 -39.38 -76.03 26.45
N MET A 734 -39.58 -76.00 27.77
CA MET A 734 -39.30 -74.80 28.57
C MET A 734 -37.80 -74.43 28.55
N GLN A 735 -36.91 -75.43 28.58
CA GLN A 735 -35.47 -75.21 28.47
C GLN A 735 -35.09 -74.66 27.08
N GLU A 736 -35.71 -75.16 26.00
CA GLU A 736 -35.52 -74.64 24.64
C GLU A 736 -36.01 -73.19 24.49
N ILE A 737 -37.11 -72.83 25.16
CA ILE A 737 -37.61 -71.45 25.22
C ILE A 737 -36.59 -70.54 25.91
N VAL A 738 -36.04 -70.95 27.06
CA VAL A 738 -35.01 -70.16 27.77
C VAL A 738 -33.81 -69.90 26.86
N THR A 739 -33.29 -70.93 26.19
CA THR A 739 -32.16 -70.78 25.25
C THR A 739 -32.51 -69.84 24.08
N SER A 740 -33.71 -69.95 23.52
CA SER A 740 -34.16 -69.10 22.41
C SER A 740 -34.31 -67.64 22.82
N VAL A 741 -34.83 -67.38 24.02
CA VAL A 741 -34.96 -66.01 24.57
C VAL A 741 -33.59 -65.42 24.92
N GLN A 742 -32.63 -66.25 25.35
CA GLN A 742 -31.24 -65.83 25.54
C GLN A 742 -30.63 -65.33 24.22
N HIS A 743 -30.83 -66.06 23.10
CA HIS A 743 -30.39 -65.60 21.79
C HIS A 743 -31.03 -64.26 21.38
N VAL A 744 -32.31 -64.04 21.68
CA VAL A 744 -32.97 -62.74 21.42
C VAL A 744 -32.33 -61.63 22.25
N THR A 745 -31.99 -61.92 23.51
CA THR A 745 -31.32 -60.98 24.42
C THR A 745 -29.96 -60.55 23.86
N ASP A 746 -29.18 -61.51 23.34
CA ASP A 746 -27.88 -61.24 22.73
C ASP A 746 -28.01 -60.37 21.47
N ILE A 747 -28.94 -60.69 20.56
CA ILE A 747 -29.21 -59.89 19.35
C ILE A 747 -29.66 -58.47 19.71
N MET A 748 -30.52 -58.30 20.73
CA MET A 748 -30.94 -56.97 21.17
C MET A 748 -29.76 -56.18 21.76
N GLY A 749 -28.84 -56.85 22.45
CA GLY A 749 -27.57 -56.26 22.91
C GLY A 749 -26.71 -55.75 21.75
N GLU A 750 -26.52 -56.57 20.72
CA GLU A 750 -25.78 -56.18 19.50
C GLU A 750 -26.44 -54.99 18.77
N ILE A 751 -27.77 -54.99 18.62
CA ILE A 751 -28.50 -53.87 18.00
C ILE A 751 -28.33 -52.59 18.81
N ALA A 752 -28.37 -52.66 20.14
CA ALA A 752 -28.18 -51.49 21.00
C ALA A 752 -26.77 -50.89 20.85
N VAL A 753 -25.73 -51.74 20.80
CA VAL A 753 -24.34 -51.29 20.56
C VAL A 753 -24.18 -50.70 19.16
N ALA A 754 -24.66 -51.40 18.12
CA ALA A 754 -24.59 -50.92 16.74
C ALA A 754 -25.35 -49.60 16.54
N SER A 755 -26.52 -49.44 17.19
CA SER A 755 -27.28 -48.19 17.15
C SER A 755 -26.54 -47.04 17.85
N GLN A 756 -25.81 -47.33 18.94
CA GLN A 756 -24.99 -46.32 19.63
C GLN A 756 -23.80 -45.88 18.76
N GLU A 757 -23.14 -46.81 18.07
CA GLU A 757 -22.09 -46.49 17.10
C GLU A 757 -22.63 -45.68 15.92
N GLN A 758 -23.80 -46.05 15.37
CA GLN A 758 -24.47 -45.26 14.33
C GLN A 758 -24.78 -43.84 14.80
N SER A 759 -25.28 -43.67 16.03
CA SER A 759 -25.52 -42.33 16.59
C SER A 759 -24.24 -41.49 16.62
N SER A 760 -23.12 -42.07 17.04
CA SER A 760 -21.82 -41.37 17.03
C SER A 760 -21.34 -41.05 15.61
N GLY A 761 -21.55 -41.95 14.65
CA GLY A 761 -21.21 -41.72 13.25
C GLY A 761 -22.06 -40.61 12.62
N ILE A 762 -23.35 -40.57 12.94
CA ILE A 762 -24.29 -39.53 12.51
C ILE A 762 -23.90 -38.17 13.10
N GLU A 763 -23.49 -38.10 14.37
CA GLU A 763 -22.97 -36.85 14.95
C GLU A 763 -21.72 -36.33 14.21
N GLN A 764 -20.83 -37.23 13.79
CA GLN A 764 -19.67 -36.84 12.99
C GLN A 764 -20.07 -36.30 11.61
N VAL A 765 -21.01 -36.97 10.92
CA VAL A 765 -21.55 -36.49 9.65
C VAL A 765 -22.26 -35.14 9.83
N ASN A 766 -23.00 -34.95 10.93
CA ASN A 766 -23.66 -33.69 11.24
C ASN A 766 -22.64 -32.53 11.34
N ARG A 767 -21.51 -32.74 12.04
CA ARG A 767 -20.41 -31.74 12.07
C ARG A 767 -19.86 -31.44 10.67
N THR A 768 -19.73 -32.44 9.80
CA THR A 768 -19.31 -32.23 8.41
C THR A 768 -20.34 -31.43 7.61
N VAL A 769 -21.63 -31.67 7.80
CA VAL A 769 -22.71 -30.88 7.18
C VAL A 769 -22.66 -29.43 7.66
N THR A 770 -22.47 -29.17 8.95
CA THR A 770 -22.28 -27.81 9.49
C THR A 770 -21.08 -27.11 8.84
N GLN A 771 -19.96 -27.82 8.66
CA GLN A 771 -18.78 -27.26 8.01
C GLN A 771 -18.99 -27.00 6.51
N MET A 772 -19.77 -27.85 5.83
CA MET A 772 -20.19 -27.60 4.45
C MET A 772 -21.12 -26.39 4.34
N ASP A 773 -22.01 -26.17 5.31
CA ASP A 773 -22.86 -24.98 5.38
C ASP A 773 -22.02 -23.70 5.53
N GLU A 774 -21.06 -23.69 6.46
CA GLU A 774 -20.12 -22.57 6.63
C GLU A 774 -19.35 -22.26 5.33
N SER A 775 -18.82 -23.29 4.65
CA SER A 775 -18.15 -23.11 3.36
C SER A 775 -19.11 -22.63 2.25
N THR A 776 -20.37 -23.05 2.30
CA THR A 776 -21.40 -22.61 1.34
C THR A 776 -21.76 -21.13 1.55
N GLN A 777 -21.88 -20.68 2.80
CA GLN A 777 -22.07 -19.26 3.13
C GLN A 777 -20.85 -18.42 2.73
N GLN A 778 -19.64 -18.94 2.95
CA GLN A 778 -18.41 -18.27 2.53
C GLN A 778 -18.33 -18.16 1.00
N ASN A 779 -18.75 -19.20 0.26
CA ASN A 779 -18.86 -19.14 -1.19
C ASN A 779 -19.87 -18.09 -1.64
N ALA A 780 -21.00 -17.94 -0.95
CA ALA A 780 -21.98 -16.90 -1.27
C ALA A 780 -21.37 -15.49 -1.10
N ALA A 781 -20.67 -15.24 0.00
CA ALA A 781 -19.97 -13.97 0.22
C ALA A 781 -18.89 -13.70 -0.83
N LEU A 782 -18.07 -14.72 -1.17
CA LEU A 782 -17.06 -14.62 -2.22
C LEU A 782 -17.66 -14.32 -3.59
N VAL A 783 -18.83 -14.89 -3.89
CA VAL A 783 -19.55 -14.61 -5.14
C VAL A 783 -20.05 -13.17 -5.19
N GLU A 784 -20.56 -12.62 -4.09
CA GLU A 784 -20.94 -11.20 -4.01
C GLU A 784 -19.73 -10.28 -4.24
N GLU A 785 -18.62 -10.55 -3.55
CA GLU A 785 -17.38 -9.78 -3.70
C GLU A 785 -16.83 -9.85 -5.13
N ALA A 786 -16.77 -11.06 -5.71
CA ALA A 786 -16.27 -11.26 -7.06
C ALA A 786 -17.18 -10.60 -8.11
N THR A 787 -18.50 -10.58 -7.88
CA THR A 787 -19.46 -9.88 -8.75
C THR A 787 -19.28 -8.37 -8.67
N ALA A 788 -19.07 -7.82 -7.46
CA ALA A 788 -18.75 -6.41 -7.28
C ALA A 788 -17.42 -6.03 -7.97
N ALA A 789 -16.40 -6.88 -7.84
CA ALA A 789 -15.12 -6.69 -8.52
C ALA A 789 -15.26 -6.74 -10.05
N ALA A 790 -16.03 -7.69 -10.58
CA ALA A 790 -16.30 -7.81 -12.02
C ALA A 790 -17.00 -6.56 -12.57
N ARG A 791 -18.03 -6.06 -11.89
CA ARG A 791 -18.72 -4.80 -12.26
C ARG A 791 -17.79 -3.59 -12.21
N SER A 792 -16.97 -3.49 -11.16
CA SER A 792 -15.97 -2.42 -11.05
C SER A 792 -14.96 -2.47 -12.20
N MET A 793 -14.47 -3.65 -12.59
CA MET A 793 -13.61 -3.80 -13.76
C MET A 793 -14.29 -3.38 -15.07
N GLU A 794 -15.57 -3.71 -15.23
CA GLU A 794 -16.37 -3.31 -16.40
C GLU A 794 -16.53 -1.78 -16.47
N GLU A 795 -16.80 -1.12 -15.34
CA GLU A 795 -16.83 0.35 -15.22
C GLU A 795 -15.47 0.98 -15.53
N GLN A 796 -14.38 0.46 -14.96
CA GLN A 796 -13.02 0.95 -15.21
C GLN A 796 -12.61 0.78 -16.68
N ALA A 797 -12.93 -0.35 -17.30
CA ALA A 797 -12.69 -0.57 -18.72
C ALA A 797 -13.49 0.40 -19.60
N SER A 798 -14.74 0.69 -19.23
CA SER A 798 -15.57 1.69 -19.90
C SER A 798 -15.00 3.10 -19.75
N HIS A 799 -14.54 3.48 -18.55
CA HIS A 799 -13.89 4.76 -18.29
C HIS A 799 -12.58 4.90 -19.09
N LEU A 800 -11.74 3.87 -19.12
CA LEU A 800 -10.52 3.83 -19.93
C LEU A 800 -10.85 4.04 -21.40
N ARG A 801 -11.85 3.30 -21.93
CA ARG A 801 -12.31 3.44 -23.31
C ARG A 801 -12.80 4.86 -23.61
N GLN A 802 -13.58 5.47 -22.71
CA GLN A 802 -14.04 6.85 -22.89
C GLN A 802 -12.90 7.86 -22.85
N ALA A 803 -11.96 7.71 -21.91
CA ALA A 803 -10.80 8.59 -21.77
C ALA A 803 -9.93 8.58 -23.04
N VAL A 804 -9.73 7.40 -23.64
CA VAL A 804 -8.94 7.27 -24.88
C VAL A 804 -9.75 7.53 -26.16
N ALA A 805 -11.08 7.60 -26.09
CA ALA A 805 -11.94 7.88 -27.26
C ALA A 805 -11.80 9.31 -27.77
N VAL A 806 -11.30 10.23 -26.95
CA VAL A 806 -10.96 11.61 -27.36
C VAL A 806 -9.86 11.59 -28.43
N PHE A 807 -8.98 10.59 -28.39
CA PHE A 807 -7.89 10.46 -29.34
C PHE A 807 -8.34 9.77 -30.63
N LYS A 808 -8.27 10.50 -31.74
CA LYS A 808 -8.45 9.96 -33.09
C LYS A 808 -7.17 9.26 -33.49
N VAL A 809 -7.23 7.94 -33.50
CA VAL A 809 -6.20 7.09 -34.10
C VAL A 809 -6.68 6.64 -35.48
N GLN A 810 -5.74 6.47 -36.40
CA GLN A 810 -6.08 5.95 -37.71
C GLN A 810 -6.61 4.53 -37.48
N ALA A 811 -7.88 4.29 -37.82
CA ALA A 811 -8.45 2.97 -37.70
C ALA A 811 -7.56 2.04 -38.52
N ALA A 812 -6.77 1.20 -37.86
CA ALA A 812 -5.99 0.18 -38.52
C ALA A 812 -7.00 -0.62 -39.35
N ALA A 813 -6.92 -0.49 -40.68
CA ALA A 813 -7.76 -1.21 -41.61
C ALA A 813 -7.62 -2.69 -41.25
N SER A 814 -8.62 -3.19 -40.54
CA SER A 814 -8.57 -4.50 -39.90
C SER A 814 -8.89 -5.52 -40.98
N SER A 815 -7.91 -5.83 -41.83
CA SER A 815 -7.93 -7.04 -42.64
C SER A 815 -7.31 -8.19 -41.84
N VAL A 816 -7.88 -8.48 -40.67
CA VAL A 816 -7.65 -9.77 -40.02
C VAL A 816 -8.69 -10.73 -40.59
N ARG A 817 -8.31 -11.43 -41.65
CA ARG A 817 -9.01 -12.61 -42.14
C ARG A 817 -8.95 -13.65 -41.01
N ALA A 818 -10.07 -13.84 -40.32
CA ALA A 818 -10.21 -14.86 -39.30
C ALA A 818 -9.85 -16.24 -39.89
N PRO A 819 -8.92 -17.02 -39.30
CA PRO A 819 -8.82 -18.43 -39.62
C PRO A 819 -10.06 -19.12 -39.04
N ALA A 820 -10.80 -19.82 -39.89
CA ALA A 820 -11.95 -20.60 -39.48
C ALA A 820 -11.55 -21.63 -38.42
N VAL A 821 -12.18 -21.55 -37.24
CA VAL A 821 -12.06 -22.57 -36.19
C VAL A 821 -12.72 -23.86 -36.71
N PRO A 822 -12.01 -25.00 -36.74
CA PRO A 822 -12.66 -26.28 -37.03
C PRO A 822 -13.57 -26.65 -35.86
N ALA A 823 -14.83 -26.96 -36.17
CA ALA A 823 -15.85 -27.34 -35.19
C ALA A 823 -15.37 -28.51 -34.31
N ALA A 824 -15.42 -28.30 -33.00
CA ALA A 824 -15.09 -29.30 -31.99
C ALA A 824 -16.05 -30.50 -32.10
N ARG A 825 -15.48 -31.70 -32.17
CA ARG A 825 -16.22 -32.97 -32.03
C ARG A 825 -16.61 -33.13 -30.55
N THR A 826 -17.91 -33.32 -30.31
CA THR A 826 -18.49 -33.77 -29.03
C THR A 826 -17.83 -35.06 -28.54
N PRO A 827 -17.45 -35.17 -27.25
CA PRO A 827 -17.06 -36.44 -26.67
C PRO A 827 -18.32 -37.25 -26.31
N THR A 828 -18.43 -38.44 -26.89
CA THR A 828 -19.38 -39.48 -26.48
C THR A 828 -19.03 -39.99 -25.08
N HIS A 829 -19.97 -39.82 -24.14
CA HIS A 829 -19.98 -40.55 -22.87
C HIS A 829 -20.03 -42.06 -23.16
N ALA A 830 -19.03 -42.80 -22.68
CA ALA A 830 -19.12 -44.24 -22.46
C ALA A 830 -19.32 -44.47 -20.96
N ALA A 831 -20.44 -45.11 -20.62
CA ALA A 831 -20.73 -45.59 -19.28
C ALA A 831 -19.88 -46.84 -18.97
N ALA A 832 -19.40 -46.93 -17.74
CA ALA A 832 -19.02 -48.15 -17.04
C ALA A 832 -19.41 -47.98 -15.56
#